data_AF-A0A1I1TGM4-F1
#
_entry.id   AF-A0A1I1TGM4-F1
#
_cell.length_a   1.000
_cell.length_b   1.000
_cell.length_c   1.000
_cell.angle_alpha   90.00
_cell.angle_beta   90.00
_cell.angle_gamma   90.00
#
_symmetry.space_group_name_H-M   'P 1'
#
loop_
_entity.id
_entity.type
_entity.pdbx_description
1 polymer ?
#
loop_
_entity_poly.entity_id
_entity_poly.type
_entity_poly.pdbx_seq_one_letter_code
_entity_poly.pdbx_strand_id
1 'polypeptide(L)'
;MSSGEPNSHSSRQLRLALALRGGASMAVWIGGAVAEIDRLRRWAPVESAGAERAEKRHPWAELAELAGYESVEVDVLAGTSAGGLNATLLSASLVYGMPFTTTRRAWIRLADLEAMARTVPRPWQPKPESLLEGDEYFRAELTELLTEQIGRERRTEPVERVELLLTATLLDPVAERHFDAVGSEFGKARRRAMFRFRHRGRPGEPLSDFGPAERARTTARLLAQAARATSSFPMAFEPAVFRADDSGDTPVHRNGDSRDGSVPNLYGRFSEIAASEEQRFRVIDGGVLDNIPVTAAVDAIRRLEADAPTERWLLYLNPEPDSPGAETRGERFARAVTATALRAKLGQESLLTDIDSIGRHNDSVRRAVGRRDAVLTELAVTPRSRRARLLGDRVRAVSGEYASRLAETRAFRVHELLTAPEDTTGTPLLDPIPKQPLLEWPATACTGLRDRLTEQYRSRALRRPGEVFDDVRTLLSAVDECLRWVRELEAHRRSPRIAAVKASLYRLRTVAETVCGHTDRCWIHAAGTEPVFVRAELDGWIECVLDRHHRLQHALPSPVGALLAPLLDSVLDERGLDERNPDGGRAELGEHGEGNLDTASLDSGAELGSLFRQRLAEFNAELSAIVNSSGVEAAENDLGVDAVAESWATLERLVRDLMAALSPGDLVEIDGVTRSLLELAADVDPMRLLRELVVLTTPMQVDTGADSHILLHRLAGDNSSPLPFTALRDSAGEIPLADKVRGSGLGNFGAFLSAKWRANDWMWGRLDAVAGLVPMLIEPDRLVRHNGQLGADGLGDALQRILSRPTEAELGEIDETSARKWHEFLAGRWAEHSGAVRSELEALFANPTDEHPLTVTRRAVVERLQWTVAAEEIPFVAAVGSGADPNAGDARAVRDPGLLDQQVRAYDVGKQRPSDLEERRMASLATRCALLAHRALLPGWRGFRRSLATASMIVLKPLSMLLAFALAAPRRASLGTALSGTAVALTEFMRSPVIDSLSDGDSSSPGTNELAFITMREARRVEELETWRWLHVIEMSDSWPGAVGWVAALLAVIAALRWGWLKTSGAAALTRALVGLAAAGLLVAVGCWLFGLGVRLGPLGLTLVGAAITWYATFALRTTGRVGATVLSAVIPGLLLLPAVLHDWSVSSWLLAALLLTAWGQTMLLSIADVLEPRPRGSLDTPSRT
;
A
#
# COMPACT_ATOMS: atom_id res chain seq x y z
N MET A 1 -3.29 -23.63 -39.26
CA MET A 1 -1.98 -23.10 -38.82
C MET A 1 -2.26 -22.34 -37.54
N SER A 2 -2.09 -23.03 -36.41
CA SER A 2 -2.32 -22.48 -35.07
C SER A 2 -1.33 -21.34 -34.84
N SER A 3 -1.82 -20.20 -34.36
CA SER A 3 -1.01 -19.10 -33.86
C SER A 3 -0.28 -19.59 -32.61
N GLY A 4 0.89 -20.19 -32.80
CA GLY A 4 1.80 -20.52 -31.71
C GLY A 4 2.13 -19.23 -30.97
N GLU A 5 1.63 -19.10 -29.75
CA GLU A 5 2.08 -18.06 -28.84
C GLU A 5 3.58 -18.24 -28.58
N PRO A 6 4.36 -17.16 -28.43
CA PRO A 6 5.79 -17.26 -28.28
C PRO A 6 6.17 -17.77 -26.89
N ASN A 7 6.86 -18.92 -26.81
CA ASN A 7 7.75 -19.43 -25.76
C ASN A 7 7.48 -19.09 -24.26
N SER A 8 6.26 -18.76 -23.82
CA SER A 8 5.92 -18.68 -22.38
C SER A 8 6.06 -20.04 -21.68
N HIS A 9 6.14 -21.10 -22.48
CA HIS A 9 5.95 -22.50 -22.13
C HIS A 9 7.15 -23.22 -21.50
N SER A 10 8.32 -22.57 -21.33
CA SER A 10 9.54 -23.14 -20.71
C SER A 10 9.96 -22.45 -19.39
N SER A 11 9.15 -21.52 -18.89
CA SER A 11 9.48 -20.69 -17.73
C SER A 11 9.61 -21.52 -16.44
N ARG A 12 10.74 -21.41 -15.75
CA ARG A 12 11.03 -22.10 -14.49
C ARG A 12 10.95 -21.19 -13.27
N GLN A 13 10.93 -19.88 -13.48
CA GLN A 13 10.87 -18.90 -12.40
C GLN A 13 9.63 -18.01 -12.57
N LEU A 14 8.84 -17.87 -11.51
CA LEU A 14 7.70 -16.96 -11.46
C LEU A 14 8.15 -15.62 -10.89
N ARG A 15 8.03 -14.54 -11.66
CA ARG A 15 8.44 -13.19 -11.23
C ARG A 15 7.24 -12.28 -11.10
N LEU A 16 7.10 -11.68 -9.92
CA LEU A 16 5.93 -10.90 -9.53
C LEU A 16 6.28 -9.42 -9.43
N ALA A 17 5.49 -8.58 -10.11
CA ALA A 17 5.35 -7.16 -9.81
C ALA A 17 4.03 -6.95 -9.07
N LEU A 18 4.04 -6.13 -8.01
CA LEU A 18 2.83 -5.80 -7.26
C LEU A 18 2.45 -4.33 -7.50
N ALA A 19 1.24 -4.10 -7.97
CA ALA A 19 0.61 -2.77 -8.03
C ALA A 19 -0.43 -2.66 -6.91
N LEU A 20 -0.11 -1.89 -5.87
CA LEU A 20 -0.83 -1.82 -4.61
C LEU A 20 -1.67 -0.55 -4.56
N ARG A 21 -3.00 -0.70 -4.67
CA ARG A 21 -3.95 0.41 -4.68
C ARG A 21 -3.90 1.22 -3.37
N GLY A 22 -4.05 2.54 -3.51
CA GLY A 22 -4.33 3.42 -2.38
C GLY A 22 -5.76 3.28 -1.85
N GLY A 23 -5.90 3.13 -0.54
CA GLY A 23 -7.20 3.08 0.14
C GLY A 23 -7.01 2.96 1.65
N ALA A 24 -7.36 4.02 2.40
CA ALA A 24 -7.04 4.23 3.81
C ALA A 24 -6.97 2.95 4.67
N SER A 25 -8.10 2.41 5.14
CA SER A 25 -8.12 1.20 5.98
C SER A 25 -8.13 -0.11 5.19
N MET A 26 -8.31 -0.02 3.86
CA MET A 26 -8.11 -1.14 2.95
C MET A 26 -6.66 -1.61 2.87
N ALA A 27 -5.72 -0.79 3.34
CA ALA A 27 -4.33 -1.18 3.56
C ALA A 27 -4.19 -2.47 4.38
N VAL A 28 -5.09 -2.71 5.33
CA VAL A 28 -4.98 -3.87 6.23
C VAL A 28 -5.29 -5.16 5.47
N TRP A 29 -6.29 -5.15 4.59
CA TRP A 29 -6.56 -6.25 3.67
C TRP A 29 -5.39 -6.46 2.70
N ILE A 30 -4.84 -5.37 2.14
CA ILE A 30 -3.66 -5.45 1.26
C ILE A 30 -2.47 -6.08 2.01
N GLY A 31 -2.26 -5.73 3.28
CA GLY A 31 -1.23 -6.33 4.12
C GLY A 31 -1.41 -7.84 4.29
N GLY A 32 -2.64 -8.29 4.50
CA GLY A 32 -2.97 -9.73 4.50
C GLY A 32 -2.63 -10.41 3.17
N ALA A 33 -3.06 -9.81 2.05
CA ALA A 33 -2.79 -10.37 0.73
C ALA A 33 -1.28 -10.47 0.43
N VAL A 34 -0.53 -9.40 0.75
CA VAL A 34 0.94 -9.35 0.63
C VAL A 34 1.62 -10.39 1.52
N ALA A 35 1.10 -10.63 2.72
CA ALA A 35 1.64 -11.67 3.60
C ALA A 35 1.56 -13.07 2.99
N GLU A 36 0.51 -13.35 2.20
CA GLU A 36 0.34 -14.64 1.53
C GLU A 36 1.22 -14.76 0.27
N ILE A 37 1.38 -13.66 -0.49
CA ILE A 37 2.35 -13.59 -1.60
C ILE A 37 3.78 -13.87 -1.11
N ASP A 38 4.18 -13.26 0.02
CA ASP A 38 5.50 -13.48 0.61
C ASP A 38 5.65 -14.92 1.17
N ARG A 39 4.55 -15.61 1.53
CA ARG A 39 4.61 -17.06 1.86
C ARG A 39 4.87 -17.89 0.61
N LEU A 40 4.13 -17.69 -0.48
CA LEU A 40 4.36 -18.38 -1.74
C LEU A 40 5.84 -18.22 -2.17
N ARG A 41 6.33 -16.98 -2.17
CA ARG A 41 7.73 -16.65 -2.46
C ARG A 41 8.73 -17.40 -1.59
N ARG A 42 8.53 -17.40 -0.27
CA ARG A 42 9.49 -17.98 0.69
C ARG A 42 9.55 -19.50 0.65
N TRP A 43 8.45 -20.16 0.31
CA TRP A 43 8.39 -21.62 0.31
C TRP A 43 8.63 -22.25 -1.06
N ALA A 44 8.43 -21.52 -2.16
CA ALA A 44 8.61 -22.03 -3.51
C ALA A 44 10.03 -22.52 -3.90
N PRO A 45 11.15 -22.03 -3.34
CA PRO A 45 12.48 -22.48 -3.76
C PRO A 45 12.69 -23.99 -3.60
N VAL A 46 13.00 -24.66 -4.71
CA VAL A 46 13.39 -26.07 -4.74
C VAL A 46 14.87 -26.18 -4.37
N GLU A 47 15.22 -25.95 -3.10
CA GLU A 47 16.53 -26.44 -2.65
C GLU A 47 16.55 -27.97 -2.79
N SER A 48 17.72 -28.52 -3.14
CA SER A 48 18.01 -29.97 -3.10
C SER A 48 18.03 -30.44 -1.64
N ALA A 49 16.89 -30.31 -0.98
CA ALA A 49 16.70 -30.74 0.38
C ALA A 49 16.67 -32.27 0.34
N GLY A 50 17.59 -32.93 1.04
CA GLY A 50 17.63 -34.39 1.12
C GLY A 50 16.24 -34.97 1.45
N ALA A 51 16.01 -36.24 1.10
CA ALA A 51 14.69 -36.89 1.14
C ALA A 51 13.87 -36.65 2.43
N GLU A 52 14.53 -36.48 3.60
CA GLU A 52 13.87 -36.14 4.87
C GLU A 52 13.20 -34.75 4.93
N ARG A 53 13.70 -33.74 4.19
CA ARG A 53 13.12 -32.39 4.15
C ARG A 53 11.97 -32.26 3.17
N ALA A 54 11.90 -33.12 2.14
CA ALA A 54 10.80 -33.14 1.18
C ALA A 54 9.45 -33.40 1.86
N GLU A 55 9.44 -34.22 2.92
CA GLU A 55 8.25 -34.56 3.71
C GLU A 55 7.72 -33.43 4.60
N LYS A 56 8.46 -32.33 4.74
CA LYS A 56 8.11 -31.17 5.59
C LYS A 56 7.81 -29.89 4.79
N ARG A 57 7.73 -29.98 3.45
CA ARG A 57 7.54 -28.83 2.56
C ARG A 57 6.14 -28.25 2.68
N HIS A 58 6.03 -26.93 2.60
CA HIS A 58 4.76 -26.21 2.62
C HIS A 58 3.98 -26.46 1.31
N PRO A 59 2.64 -26.56 1.30
CA PRO A 59 1.86 -26.84 0.08
C PRO A 59 2.06 -25.85 -1.07
N TRP A 60 2.27 -24.56 -0.78
CA TRP A 60 2.70 -23.60 -1.81
C TRP A 60 3.93 -24.03 -2.59
N ALA A 61 4.91 -24.66 -1.93
CA ALA A 61 6.11 -25.18 -2.58
C ALA A 61 5.77 -26.34 -3.53
N GLU A 62 5.00 -27.32 -3.03
CA GLU A 62 4.60 -28.48 -3.83
C GLU A 62 3.70 -28.08 -5.01
N LEU A 63 2.83 -27.07 -4.84
CA LEU A 63 1.99 -26.54 -5.92
C LEU A 63 2.81 -25.76 -6.95
N ALA A 64 3.80 -24.97 -6.51
CA ALA A 64 4.73 -24.30 -7.42
C ALA A 64 5.55 -25.32 -8.22
N GLU A 65 6.01 -26.39 -7.58
CA GLU A 65 6.74 -27.49 -8.20
C GLU A 65 5.87 -28.26 -9.22
N LEU A 66 4.62 -28.58 -8.88
CA LEU A 66 3.65 -29.17 -9.83
C LEU A 66 3.36 -28.26 -11.01
N ALA A 67 3.32 -26.96 -10.77
CA ALA A 67 3.22 -25.98 -11.83
C ALA A 67 4.52 -25.94 -12.66
N GLY A 68 5.66 -26.45 -12.19
CA GLY A 68 6.95 -26.38 -12.90
C GLY A 68 7.75 -25.12 -12.60
N TYR A 69 7.50 -24.48 -11.46
CA TYR A 69 8.30 -23.40 -10.93
C TYR A 69 9.34 -23.93 -9.93
N GLU A 70 10.57 -23.48 -10.09
CA GLU A 70 11.70 -23.75 -9.21
C GLU A 70 11.88 -22.67 -8.14
N SER A 71 11.40 -21.46 -8.43
CA SER A 71 11.41 -20.31 -7.52
C SER A 71 10.33 -19.29 -7.88
N VAL A 72 9.93 -18.52 -6.87
CA VAL A 72 9.00 -17.39 -7.02
C VAL A 72 9.69 -16.15 -6.45
N GLU A 73 9.78 -15.09 -7.24
CA GLU A 73 10.42 -13.83 -6.87
C GLU A 73 9.43 -12.67 -6.88
N VAL A 74 9.64 -11.70 -5.99
CA VAL A 74 8.90 -10.43 -6.00
C VAL A 74 9.90 -9.32 -6.25
N ASP A 75 9.89 -8.79 -7.48
CA ASP A 75 10.92 -7.86 -7.91
C ASP A 75 10.49 -6.39 -7.84
N VAL A 76 9.21 -6.11 -8.11
CA VAL A 76 8.70 -4.75 -8.21
C VAL A 76 7.56 -4.54 -7.24
N LEU A 77 7.63 -3.46 -6.48
CA LEU A 77 6.62 -3.05 -5.51
C LEU A 77 6.21 -1.61 -5.83
N ALA A 78 5.12 -1.44 -6.57
CA ALA A 78 4.56 -0.14 -6.85
C ALA A 78 3.32 0.10 -5.96
N GLY A 79 3.28 1.21 -5.22
CA GLY A 79 2.18 1.47 -4.31
C GLY A 79 1.82 2.94 -4.15
N THR A 80 0.56 3.16 -3.83
CA THR A 80 0.03 4.50 -3.52
C THR A 80 -0.54 4.52 -2.11
N SER A 81 -0.29 5.58 -1.34
CA SER A 81 -0.93 5.79 -0.03
C SER A 81 -0.75 4.60 0.89
N ALA A 82 -1.84 4.13 1.50
CA ALA A 82 -1.96 2.88 2.23
C ALA A 82 -1.34 1.64 1.52
N GLY A 83 -1.48 1.52 0.20
CA GLY A 83 -0.82 0.46 -0.58
C GLY A 83 0.71 0.66 -0.65
N GLY A 84 1.15 1.91 -0.73
CA GLY A 84 2.56 2.30 -0.65
C GLY A 84 3.20 1.99 0.71
N LEU A 85 2.44 2.06 1.81
CA LEU A 85 2.94 1.60 3.12
C LEU A 85 3.23 0.09 3.12
N ASN A 86 2.34 -0.75 2.58
CA ASN A 86 2.60 -2.18 2.45
C ASN A 86 3.77 -2.49 1.50
N ALA A 87 3.89 -1.74 0.39
CA ALA A 87 5.04 -1.84 -0.51
C ALA A 87 6.35 -1.55 0.23
N THR A 88 6.37 -0.50 1.05
CA THR A 88 7.54 -0.10 1.85
C THR A 88 7.91 -1.19 2.87
N LEU A 89 6.93 -1.66 3.65
CA LEU A 89 7.13 -2.72 4.64
C LEU A 89 7.61 -4.03 3.98
N LEU A 90 7.03 -4.39 2.83
CA LEU A 90 7.43 -5.60 2.11
C LEU A 90 8.84 -5.43 1.56
N SER A 91 9.19 -4.29 0.98
CA SER A 91 10.55 -4.06 0.47
C SER A 91 11.60 -4.25 1.56
N ALA A 92 11.38 -3.71 2.77
CA ALA A 92 12.26 -3.95 3.90
C ALA A 92 12.29 -5.44 4.30
N SER A 93 11.12 -6.09 4.31
CA SER A 93 11.02 -7.53 4.60
C SER A 93 11.85 -8.38 3.63
N LEU A 94 11.77 -8.08 2.33
CA LEU A 94 12.48 -8.78 1.26
C LEU A 94 14.00 -8.54 1.36
N VAL A 95 14.41 -7.28 1.49
CA VAL A 95 15.82 -6.85 1.49
C VAL A 95 16.58 -7.31 2.73
N TYR A 96 15.93 -7.39 3.89
CA TYR A 96 16.58 -7.79 5.14
C TYR A 96 16.25 -9.24 5.55
N GLY A 97 15.53 -10.01 4.72
CA GLY A 97 15.27 -11.43 4.97
C GLY A 97 14.36 -11.68 6.18
N MET A 98 13.33 -10.85 6.36
CA MET A 98 12.38 -10.91 7.46
C MET A 98 11.02 -11.47 7.00
N PRO A 99 10.27 -12.22 7.85
CA PRO A 99 8.90 -12.61 7.51
C PRO A 99 7.91 -11.42 7.58
N PHE A 100 7.20 -11.14 6.49
CA PHE A 100 6.24 -10.04 6.45
C PHE A 100 5.09 -10.17 7.46
N THR A 101 4.74 -11.40 7.87
CA THR A 101 3.68 -11.68 8.88
C THR A 101 3.96 -11.00 10.23
N THR A 102 5.22 -10.66 10.52
CA THR A 102 5.59 -9.88 11.72
C THR A 102 4.99 -8.46 11.73
N THR A 103 4.64 -7.92 10.56
CA THR A 103 4.00 -6.61 10.40
C THR A 103 2.50 -6.61 10.76
N ARG A 104 1.87 -7.79 10.93
CA ARG A 104 0.44 -7.91 11.34
C ARG A 104 0.13 -7.08 12.58
N ARG A 105 0.95 -7.22 13.63
CA ARG A 105 0.77 -6.47 14.88
C ARG A 105 0.96 -4.97 14.69
N ALA A 106 1.90 -4.59 13.83
CA ALA A 106 2.11 -3.19 13.52
C ALA A 106 0.88 -2.57 12.87
N TRP A 107 0.26 -3.24 11.91
CA TRP A 107 -0.99 -2.79 11.31
C TRP A 107 -2.11 -2.65 12.33
N ILE A 108 -2.19 -3.59 13.28
CA ILE A 108 -3.20 -3.52 14.34
C ILE A 108 -2.96 -2.33 15.28
N ARG A 109 -1.70 -1.95 15.51
CA ARG A 109 -1.28 -0.83 16.38
C ARG A 109 -1.32 0.53 15.69
N LEU A 110 -0.58 0.71 14.60
CA LEU A 110 -0.37 1.98 13.91
C LEU A 110 -1.66 2.59 13.36
N ALA A 111 -2.62 1.74 12.98
CA ALA A 111 -3.85 2.14 12.32
C ALA A 111 -5.00 2.44 13.30
N ASP A 112 -4.71 2.87 14.53
CA ASP A 112 -5.71 3.36 15.47
C ASP A 112 -5.99 4.85 15.25
N LEU A 113 -7.18 5.16 14.73
CA LEU A 113 -7.58 6.53 14.37
C LEU A 113 -7.55 7.48 15.58
N GLU A 114 -7.84 6.99 16.78
CA GLU A 114 -7.83 7.83 18.00
C GLU A 114 -6.41 8.17 18.45
N ALA A 115 -5.45 7.27 18.25
CA ALA A 115 -4.04 7.49 18.60
C ALA A 115 -3.35 8.46 17.61
N MET A 116 -3.71 8.34 16.32
CA MET A 116 -3.26 9.25 15.27
C MET A 116 -3.89 10.64 15.36
N ALA A 117 -5.07 10.80 15.98
CA ALA A 117 -5.76 12.08 16.04
C ALA A 117 -4.95 13.16 16.78
N ARG A 118 -4.91 14.36 16.22
CA ARG A 118 -4.29 15.52 16.85
C ARG A 118 -5.00 15.88 18.14
N THR A 119 -4.22 16.34 19.11
CA THR A 119 -4.79 17.03 20.26
C THR A 119 -5.54 18.29 19.81
N VAL A 120 -6.74 18.53 20.35
CA VAL A 120 -7.53 19.71 19.96
C VAL A 120 -6.80 20.97 20.48
N PRO A 121 -6.37 21.88 19.60
CA PRO A 121 -5.65 23.08 20.04
C PRO A 121 -6.55 23.96 20.92
N ARG A 122 -5.96 24.77 21.80
CA ARG A 122 -6.70 25.76 22.59
C ARG A 122 -7.17 26.92 21.69
N PRO A 123 -8.24 27.68 22.01
CA PRO A 123 -8.81 28.69 21.11
C PRO A 123 -7.84 29.76 20.61
N TRP A 124 -6.78 30.05 21.38
CA TRP A 124 -5.74 31.02 21.06
C TRP A 124 -4.53 30.42 20.33
N GLN A 125 -4.49 29.11 20.12
CA GLN A 125 -3.46 28.43 19.33
C GLN A 125 -3.82 28.44 17.83
N PRO A 126 -2.81 28.36 16.94
CA PRO A 126 -3.03 28.35 15.50
C PRO A 126 -3.95 27.20 15.07
N LYS A 127 -4.59 27.40 13.91
CA LYS A 127 -5.45 26.39 13.28
C LYS A 127 -4.63 25.12 13.04
N PRO A 128 -5.16 23.92 13.36
CA PRO A 128 -4.47 22.69 13.05
C PRO A 128 -4.38 22.53 11.52
N GLU A 129 -3.21 22.10 11.03
CA GLU A 129 -2.98 21.89 9.59
C GLU A 129 -3.74 20.66 9.05
N SER A 130 -4.02 19.70 9.92
CA SER A 130 -4.64 18.41 9.61
C SER A 130 -5.45 17.85 10.79
N LEU A 131 -6.15 16.72 10.61
CA LEU A 131 -6.88 16.03 11.68
C LEU A 131 -5.99 15.05 12.46
N LEU A 132 -5.03 14.43 11.78
CA LEU A 132 -4.17 13.36 12.26
C LEU A 132 -2.70 13.82 12.26
N GLU A 133 -1.90 13.30 13.18
CA GLU A 133 -0.47 13.58 13.29
C GLU A 133 0.32 12.67 12.36
N GLY A 134 0.69 13.20 11.20
CA GLY A 134 1.46 12.46 10.23
C GLY A 134 2.95 12.41 10.60
N ASP A 135 3.57 13.57 10.82
CA ASP A 135 5.03 13.64 10.95
C ASP A 135 5.52 13.36 12.37
N GLU A 136 4.75 13.81 13.38
CA GLU A 136 5.09 13.67 14.81
C GLU A 136 4.73 12.28 15.37
N TYR A 137 3.75 11.59 14.78
CA TYR A 137 3.31 10.27 15.23
C TYR A 137 3.52 9.20 14.15
N PHE A 138 2.79 9.27 13.03
CA PHE A 138 2.80 8.18 12.04
C PHE A 138 4.20 7.88 11.49
N ARG A 139 4.97 8.90 11.08
CA ARG A 139 6.35 8.73 10.59
C ARG A 139 7.30 8.26 11.68
N ALA A 140 7.17 8.80 12.90
CA ALA A 140 8.03 8.44 14.03
C ALA A 140 7.84 6.96 14.39
N GLU A 141 6.60 6.52 14.59
CA GLU A 141 6.27 5.12 14.89
C GLU A 141 6.67 4.16 13.76
N LEU A 142 6.50 4.57 12.50
CA LEU A 142 6.96 3.78 11.36
C LEU A 142 8.49 3.68 11.30
N THR A 143 9.20 4.74 11.66
CA THR A 143 10.67 4.74 11.73
C THR A 143 11.15 3.76 12.81
N GLU A 144 10.55 3.79 14.01
CA GLU A 144 10.92 2.89 15.09
C GLU A 144 10.61 1.43 14.74
N LEU A 145 9.44 1.15 14.16
CA LEU A 145 9.08 -0.17 13.65
C LEU A 145 10.09 -0.69 12.64
N LEU A 146 10.42 0.11 11.62
CA LEU A 146 11.35 -0.30 10.58
C LEU A 146 12.76 -0.49 11.17
N THR A 147 13.16 0.36 12.10
CA THR A 147 14.46 0.24 12.79
C THR A 147 14.54 -1.08 13.56
N GLU A 148 13.51 -1.41 14.35
CA GLU A 148 13.41 -2.67 15.09
C GLU A 148 13.40 -3.89 14.16
N GLN A 149 12.71 -3.81 13.02
CA GLN A 149 12.65 -4.89 12.05
C GLN A 149 13.97 -5.09 11.32
N ILE A 150 14.61 -4.03 10.86
CA ILE A 150 15.89 -4.09 10.13
C ILE A 150 17.02 -4.56 11.05
N GLY A 151 17.00 -4.17 12.33
CA GLY A 151 18.02 -4.54 13.32
C GLY A 151 17.91 -5.97 13.87
N ARG A 152 16.88 -6.73 13.52
CA ARG A 152 16.70 -8.12 13.98
C ARG A 152 17.56 -9.10 13.17
N GLU A 153 17.94 -10.21 13.82
CA GLU A 153 18.70 -11.29 13.20
C GLU A 153 17.95 -11.92 12.02
N ARG A 154 18.67 -12.20 10.93
CA ARG A 154 18.10 -12.74 9.69
C ARG A 154 17.48 -14.11 9.95
N ARG A 155 16.23 -14.28 9.52
CA ARG A 155 15.53 -15.58 9.61
C ARG A 155 15.39 -16.29 8.28
N THR A 156 15.54 -15.56 7.17
CA THR A 156 15.41 -16.07 5.81
C THR A 156 16.44 -15.43 4.90
N GLU A 157 16.70 -16.05 3.74
CA GLU A 157 17.59 -15.48 2.74
C GLU A 157 17.02 -14.16 2.19
N PRO A 158 17.80 -13.06 2.25
CA PRO A 158 17.47 -11.82 1.57
C PRO A 158 17.28 -12.04 0.08
N VAL A 159 16.37 -11.28 -0.53
CA VAL A 159 16.29 -11.28 -2.01
C VAL A 159 17.47 -10.51 -2.58
N GLU A 160 17.95 -10.93 -3.75
CA GLU A 160 19.05 -10.23 -4.42
C GLU A 160 18.62 -8.92 -5.07
N ARG A 161 17.32 -8.73 -5.34
CA ARG A 161 16.83 -7.49 -5.97
C ARG A 161 15.40 -7.13 -5.61
N VAL A 162 15.15 -5.83 -5.48
CA VAL A 162 13.82 -5.22 -5.34
C VAL A 162 13.83 -3.81 -5.89
N GLU A 163 12.77 -3.41 -6.55
CA GLU A 163 12.47 -2.02 -6.88
C GLU A 163 11.16 -1.57 -6.21
N LEU A 164 11.25 -0.56 -5.35
CA LEU A 164 10.12 0.06 -4.67
C LEU A 164 9.77 1.40 -5.34
N LEU A 165 8.50 1.58 -5.70
CA LEU A 165 7.96 2.76 -6.37
C LEU A 165 6.76 3.29 -5.57
N LEU A 166 6.82 4.54 -5.09
CA LEU A 166 5.75 5.15 -4.29
C LEU A 166 5.26 6.46 -4.91
N THR A 167 3.98 6.55 -5.27
CA THR A 167 3.43 7.75 -5.93
C THR A 167 3.33 8.93 -4.96
N ALA A 168 3.47 10.15 -5.49
CA ALA A 168 3.26 11.38 -4.74
C ALA A 168 2.63 12.47 -5.61
N THR A 169 1.89 13.38 -4.99
CA THR A 169 1.32 14.56 -5.65
C THR A 169 1.98 15.82 -5.11
N LEU A 170 2.66 16.58 -5.96
CA LEU A 170 3.25 17.87 -5.62
C LEU A 170 2.16 18.90 -5.31
N LEU A 171 2.25 19.50 -4.12
CA LEU A 171 1.37 20.61 -3.72
C LEU A 171 1.76 21.88 -4.49
N ASP A 172 3.06 22.10 -4.65
CA ASP A 172 3.64 23.14 -5.49
C ASP A 172 3.95 22.53 -6.87
N PRO A 173 3.18 22.87 -7.92
CA PRO A 173 3.38 22.26 -9.23
C PRO A 173 4.71 22.68 -9.83
N VAL A 174 5.32 21.77 -10.59
CA VAL A 174 6.44 22.10 -11.48
C VAL A 174 5.84 22.60 -12.80
N ALA A 175 6.20 23.81 -13.19
CA ALA A 175 5.74 24.39 -14.45
C ALA A 175 6.54 23.78 -15.60
N GLU A 176 5.87 23.10 -16.53
CA GLU A 176 6.49 22.49 -17.71
C GLU A 176 6.19 23.28 -18.97
N ARG A 177 7.23 23.51 -19.76
CA ARG A 177 7.11 24.12 -21.09
C ARG A 177 6.87 23.02 -22.12
N HIS A 178 5.74 23.07 -22.81
CA HIS A 178 5.46 22.22 -23.95
C HIS A 178 5.30 23.08 -25.20
N PHE A 179 5.61 22.51 -26.35
CA PHE A 179 5.44 23.15 -27.64
C PHE A 179 4.51 22.30 -28.50
N ASP A 180 3.55 22.94 -29.16
CA ASP A 180 2.72 22.28 -30.16
C ASP A 180 3.50 22.09 -31.48
N ALA A 181 2.87 21.43 -32.46
CA ALA A 181 3.48 21.18 -33.77
C ALA A 181 3.79 22.46 -34.58
N VAL A 182 3.21 23.61 -34.22
CA VAL A 182 3.47 24.90 -34.87
C VAL A 182 4.42 25.79 -34.05
N GLY A 183 4.88 25.30 -32.90
CA GLY A 183 5.80 25.97 -32.00
C GLY A 183 5.19 26.99 -31.04
N SER A 184 3.88 26.95 -30.86
CA SER A 184 3.24 27.69 -29.77
C SER A 184 3.60 27.03 -28.45
N GLU A 185 4.20 27.81 -27.56
CA GLU A 185 4.47 27.39 -26.19
C GLU A 185 3.17 27.38 -25.37
N PHE A 186 2.92 26.30 -24.66
CA PHE A 186 1.89 26.23 -23.64
C PHE A 186 2.44 25.61 -22.36
N GLY A 187 2.10 26.23 -21.23
CA GLY A 187 2.51 25.76 -19.91
C GLY A 187 1.59 24.64 -19.42
N LYS A 188 2.17 23.54 -18.95
CA LYS A 188 1.46 22.50 -18.20
C LYS A 188 1.99 22.46 -16.78
N ALA A 189 1.11 22.57 -15.79
CA ALA A 189 1.49 22.40 -14.39
C ALA A 189 1.53 20.90 -14.05
N ARG A 190 2.72 20.31 -13.98
CA ARG A 190 2.87 18.91 -13.53
C ARG A 190 2.84 18.84 -12.02
N ARG A 191 2.05 17.89 -11.53
CA ARG A 191 1.90 17.60 -10.10
C ARG A 191 2.21 16.14 -9.75
N ARG A 192 2.38 15.26 -10.73
CA ARG A 192 2.73 13.85 -10.49
C ARG A 192 4.23 13.72 -10.22
N ALA A 193 4.56 13.07 -9.11
CA ALA A 193 5.92 12.72 -8.72
C ALA A 193 5.95 11.29 -8.14
N MET A 194 7.15 10.75 -7.94
CA MET A 194 7.36 9.37 -7.50
C MET A 194 8.60 9.27 -6.62
N PHE A 195 8.56 8.42 -5.60
CA PHE A 195 9.76 7.94 -4.90
C PHE A 195 10.18 6.58 -5.46
N ARG A 196 11.49 6.37 -5.60
CA ARG A 196 12.08 5.14 -6.11
C ARG A 196 13.21 4.70 -5.19
N PHE A 197 13.16 3.46 -4.71
CA PHE A 197 14.26 2.81 -3.99
C PHE A 197 14.62 1.51 -4.72
N ARG A 198 15.91 1.31 -4.96
CA ARG A 198 16.45 0.21 -5.75
C ARG A 198 17.35 -0.66 -4.86
N HIS A 199 17.30 -1.96 -5.06
CA HIS A 199 18.16 -2.91 -4.38
C HIS A 199 18.68 -3.92 -5.40
N ARG A 200 20.01 -4.07 -5.47
CA ARG A 200 20.68 -5.20 -6.13
C ARG A 200 21.88 -5.65 -5.27
N GLY A 201 21.98 -6.93 -4.96
CA GLY A 201 23.04 -7.50 -4.14
C GLY A 201 22.72 -7.46 -2.64
N ARG A 202 23.67 -7.01 -1.82
CA ARG A 202 23.51 -6.94 -0.35
C ARG A 202 23.17 -5.51 0.11
N PRO A 203 22.39 -5.33 1.19
CA PRO A 203 22.15 -4.00 1.76
C PRO A 203 23.48 -3.34 2.16
N GLY A 204 23.66 -2.07 1.78
CA GLY A 204 24.89 -1.31 1.97
C GLY A 204 25.89 -1.39 0.81
N GLU A 205 25.68 -2.26 -0.18
CA GLU A 205 26.46 -2.25 -1.42
C GLU A 205 26.02 -1.10 -2.35
N PRO A 206 26.89 -0.62 -3.27
CA PRO A 206 26.63 0.57 -4.08
C PRO A 206 25.39 0.52 -4.98
N LEU A 207 24.92 -0.67 -5.36
CA LEU A 207 23.71 -0.85 -6.17
C LEU A 207 22.41 -0.89 -5.33
N SER A 208 22.49 -0.54 -4.04
CA SER A 208 21.34 -0.55 -3.14
C SER A 208 21.12 0.77 -2.42
N ASP A 209 19.89 1.28 -2.51
CA ASP A 209 19.39 2.40 -1.70
C ASP A 209 19.11 2.02 -0.23
N PHE A 210 19.26 0.75 0.12
CA PHE A 210 19.05 0.22 1.46
C PHE A 210 20.41 0.06 2.14
N GLY A 211 20.62 0.79 3.25
CA GLY A 211 21.87 0.74 4.00
C GLY A 211 22.11 -0.60 4.71
N PRO A 212 23.33 -0.83 5.25
CA PRO A 212 23.60 -2.00 6.07
C PRO A 212 22.75 -1.98 7.35
N ALA A 213 22.51 -3.15 7.94
CA ALA A 213 21.67 -3.29 9.15
C ALA A 213 22.19 -2.45 10.33
N GLU A 214 23.50 -2.19 10.41
CA GLU A 214 24.13 -1.31 11.41
C GLU A 214 23.63 0.14 11.33
N ARG A 215 23.16 0.57 10.15
CA ARG A 215 22.56 1.89 9.91
C ARG A 215 21.04 1.80 9.72
N ALA A 216 20.39 0.81 10.35
CA ALA A 216 18.95 0.56 10.28
C ALA A 216 18.10 1.83 10.39
N ARG A 217 18.41 2.69 11.36
CA ARG A 217 17.63 3.90 11.65
C ARG A 217 17.65 4.92 10.51
N THR A 218 18.77 5.06 9.80
CA THR A 218 18.87 5.97 8.64
C THR A 218 18.01 5.48 7.50
N THR A 219 18.14 4.21 7.11
CA THR A 219 17.31 3.61 6.06
C THR A 219 15.82 3.64 6.44
N ALA A 220 15.50 3.31 7.69
CA ALA A 220 14.14 3.35 8.23
C ALA A 220 13.53 4.75 8.15
N ARG A 221 14.29 5.81 8.48
CA ARG A 221 13.82 7.20 8.40
C ARG A 221 13.47 7.62 6.97
N LEU A 222 14.28 7.24 5.98
CA LEU A 222 14.04 7.55 4.57
C LEU A 222 12.81 6.79 4.03
N LEU A 223 12.71 5.49 4.30
CA LEU A 223 11.55 4.67 3.94
C LEU A 223 10.28 5.17 4.61
N ALA A 224 10.34 5.49 5.91
CA ALA A 224 9.21 6.03 6.65
C ALA A 224 8.78 7.40 6.12
N GLN A 225 9.71 8.27 5.74
CA GLN A 225 9.40 9.56 5.11
C GLN A 225 8.67 9.36 3.78
N ALA A 226 9.14 8.46 2.91
CA ALA A 226 8.50 8.21 1.62
C ALA A 226 7.10 7.57 1.78
N ALA A 227 6.95 6.59 2.67
CA ALA A 227 5.66 5.97 3.01
C ALA A 227 4.66 6.96 3.62
N ARG A 228 5.14 7.84 4.51
CA ARG A 228 4.37 8.95 5.08
C ARG A 228 3.95 9.94 4.01
N ALA A 229 4.85 10.27 3.07
CA ALA A 229 4.60 11.20 1.98
C ALA A 229 3.50 10.71 1.04
N THR A 230 3.61 9.47 0.54
CA THR A 230 2.57 8.87 -0.33
C THR A 230 1.21 8.73 0.37
N SER A 231 1.19 8.65 1.70
CA SER A 231 -0.02 8.54 2.54
C SER A 231 -0.54 9.88 3.10
N SER A 232 -0.05 11.02 2.60
CA SER A 232 -0.43 12.37 3.06
C SER A 232 -1.81 12.80 2.59
N PHE A 233 -2.86 12.07 3.00
CA PHE A 233 -4.22 12.31 2.51
C PHE A 233 -4.70 13.71 2.94
N PRO A 234 -5.11 14.58 1.99
CA PRO A 234 -5.53 15.95 2.30
C PRO A 234 -6.59 16.01 3.40
N MET A 235 -6.50 17.02 4.26
CA MET A 235 -7.31 17.21 5.48
C MET A 235 -7.06 16.19 6.59
N ALA A 236 -6.85 14.90 6.28
CA ALA A 236 -6.53 13.91 7.30
C ALA A 236 -5.11 14.09 7.82
N PHE A 237 -4.11 14.16 6.94
CA PHE A 237 -2.72 14.42 7.28
C PHE A 237 -2.23 15.73 6.64
N GLU A 238 -1.24 16.35 7.27
CA GLU A 238 -0.54 17.52 6.73
C GLU A 238 0.31 17.11 5.50
N PRO A 239 0.61 18.04 4.57
CA PRO A 239 1.54 17.76 3.48
C PRO A 239 2.91 17.33 4.04
N ALA A 240 3.49 16.28 3.49
CA ALA A 240 4.83 15.86 3.88
C ALA A 240 5.88 16.80 3.27
N VAL A 241 6.88 17.16 4.07
CA VAL A 241 7.96 18.07 3.69
C VAL A 241 9.31 17.36 3.74
N PHE A 242 10.09 17.48 2.66
CA PHE A 242 11.44 16.92 2.55
C PHE A 242 12.30 17.75 1.57
N ARG A 243 13.60 17.44 1.50
CA ARG A 243 14.55 17.99 0.54
C ARG A 243 14.99 16.91 -0.46
N ALA A 244 15.47 17.31 -1.64
CA ALA A 244 16.04 16.39 -2.62
C ALA A 244 17.13 17.13 -3.42
N ASP A 245 18.29 17.32 -2.78
CA ASP A 245 19.46 18.02 -3.32
C ASP A 245 20.75 17.26 -3.03
N ASP A 246 21.82 17.57 -3.77
CA ASP A 246 23.10 16.87 -3.76
C ASP A 246 24.01 17.22 -2.55
N SER A 247 23.56 18.04 -1.60
CA SER A 247 24.35 18.47 -0.43
C SER A 247 24.63 17.36 0.63
N GLY A 248 24.24 16.12 0.31
CA GLY A 248 24.38 14.94 1.17
C GLY A 248 23.39 14.90 2.33
N ASP A 249 23.60 13.95 3.25
CA ASP A 249 22.81 13.79 4.49
C ASP A 249 23.29 14.71 5.63
N THR A 250 24.25 15.60 5.35
CA THR A 250 24.86 16.48 6.35
C THR A 250 23.79 17.40 6.96
N PRO A 251 23.47 17.27 8.26
CA PRO A 251 22.49 18.16 8.88
C PRO A 251 23.04 19.59 8.85
N VAL A 252 22.31 20.50 8.20
CA VAL A 252 22.59 21.95 8.29
C VAL A 252 22.33 22.38 9.74
N HIS A 253 23.34 22.26 10.59
CA HIS A 253 23.29 22.73 11.97
C HIS A 253 23.32 24.26 11.99
N ARG A 254 22.14 24.89 11.98
CA ARG A 254 22.00 26.24 12.51
C ARG A 254 21.70 26.14 14.01
N ASN A 255 22.73 26.38 14.81
CA ASN A 255 22.70 26.67 16.24
C ASN A 255 22.02 25.63 17.16
N GLY A 256 22.82 24.66 17.65
CA GLY A 256 22.73 24.17 19.03
C GLY A 256 21.47 23.44 19.53
N ASP A 257 20.49 23.14 18.68
CA ASP A 257 19.30 22.38 19.08
C ASP A 257 19.44 20.91 18.62
N SER A 258 19.91 20.05 19.53
CA SER A 258 20.05 18.61 19.34
C SER A 258 18.69 17.90 19.44
N ARG A 259 17.76 18.26 18.57
CA ARG A 259 16.53 17.48 18.32
C ARG A 259 16.66 16.79 16.97
N ASP A 260 16.15 15.57 16.91
CA ASP A 260 16.10 14.64 15.77
C ASP A 260 15.28 15.17 14.54
N GLY A 261 15.24 16.49 14.35
CA GLY A 261 14.31 17.25 13.49
C GLY A 261 14.89 17.79 12.18
N SER A 262 15.99 17.24 11.67
CA SER A 262 16.43 17.56 10.31
C SER A 262 15.42 17.04 9.28
N VAL A 263 15.04 17.90 8.33
CA VAL A 263 14.18 17.52 7.20
C VAL A 263 14.93 16.47 6.37
N PRO A 264 14.37 15.26 6.13
CA PRO A 264 15.08 14.21 5.39
C PRO A 264 15.43 14.65 3.97
N ASN A 265 16.62 14.23 3.49
CA ASN A 265 17.03 14.40 2.10
C ASN A 265 16.75 13.11 1.31
N LEU A 266 15.90 13.19 0.31
CA LEU A 266 15.50 12.10 -0.58
C LEU A 266 16.13 12.23 -1.98
N TYR A 267 17.25 12.95 -2.09
CA TYR A 267 18.07 12.96 -3.30
C TYR A 267 18.44 11.53 -3.72
N GLY A 268 18.51 11.30 -5.04
CA GLY A 268 18.67 9.96 -5.62
C GLY A 268 17.38 9.13 -5.64
N ARG A 269 16.40 9.44 -4.78
CA ARG A 269 15.22 8.59 -4.50
C ARG A 269 13.89 9.26 -4.81
N PHE A 270 13.88 10.55 -5.13
CA PHE A 270 12.68 11.29 -5.53
C PHE A 270 12.80 11.73 -6.99
N SER A 271 11.68 11.73 -7.73
CA SER A 271 11.66 12.05 -9.17
C SER A 271 12.01 13.50 -9.50
N GLU A 272 11.97 14.39 -8.52
CA GLU A 272 12.34 15.81 -8.68
C GLU A 272 13.62 16.13 -7.94
N ILE A 273 14.41 17.04 -8.53
CA ILE A 273 15.62 17.59 -7.94
C ILE A 273 15.35 19.04 -7.57
N ALA A 274 15.77 19.44 -6.37
CA ALA A 274 15.68 20.83 -5.93
C ALA A 274 16.66 21.71 -6.71
N ALA A 275 16.20 22.89 -7.14
CA ALA A 275 17.04 23.88 -7.83
C ALA A 275 17.98 24.64 -6.87
N SER A 276 17.75 24.54 -5.56
CA SER A 276 18.61 25.13 -4.52
C SER A 276 18.52 24.32 -3.23
N GLU A 277 19.56 24.35 -2.40
CA GLU A 277 19.58 23.70 -1.08
C GLU A 277 18.48 24.20 -0.13
N GLU A 278 17.95 25.40 -0.33
CA GLU A 278 16.86 25.92 0.52
C GLU A 278 15.47 25.44 0.08
N GLN A 279 15.34 24.93 -1.14
CA GLN A 279 14.06 24.48 -1.69
C GLN A 279 13.59 23.21 -1.00
N ARG A 280 12.35 23.26 -0.51
CA ARG A 280 11.67 22.12 0.12
C ARG A 280 10.51 21.66 -0.76
N PHE A 281 10.37 20.36 -0.92
CA PHE A 281 9.21 19.79 -1.59
C PHE A 281 8.08 19.60 -0.57
N ARG A 282 6.87 19.98 -0.99
CA ARG A 282 5.64 19.72 -0.25
C ARG A 282 4.77 18.80 -1.08
N VAL A 283 4.46 17.63 -0.55
CA VAL A 283 3.67 16.61 -1.26
C VAL A 283 2.47 16.16 -0.45
N ILE A 284 1.42 15.81 -1.19
CA ILE A 284 0.21 15.15 -0.68
C ILE A 284 0.11 13.75 -1.29
N ASP A 285 -0.89 13.00 -0.83
CA ASP A 285 -1.16 11.62 -1.24
C ASP A 285 -1.13 11.43 -2.76
N GLY A 286 -0.40 10.41 -3.22
CA GLY A 286 -0.26 10.08 -4.64
C GLY A 286 -1.60 9.73 -5.30
N GLY A 287 -2.53 9.17 -4.52
CA GLY A 287 -3.86 8.74 -4.98
C GLY A 287 -4.83 9.87 -5.27
N VAL A 288 -4.39 11.12 -5.15
CA VAL A 288 -5.08 12.29 -5.73
C VAL A 288 -4.99 12.26 -7.26
N LEU A 289 -3.87 11.80 -7.81
CA LEU A 289 -3.62 11.78 -9.27
C LEU A 289 -3.41 10.36 -9.82
N ASP A 290 -2.77 9.47 -9.05
CA ASP A 290 -2.44 8.12 -9.45
C ASP A 290 -2.68 7.15 -8.28
N ASN A 291 -3.87 6.57 -8.23
CA ASN A 291 -4.29 5.73 -7.12
C ASN A 291 -3.79 4.28 -7.22
N ILE A 292 -3.31 3.86 -8.39
CA ILE A 292 -2.84 2.51 -8.67
C ILE A 292 -1.74 2.63 -9.74
N PRO A 293 -0.45 2.58 -9.34
CA PRO A 293 0.66 2.86 -10.25
C PRO A 293 1.00 1.66 -11.14
N VAL A 294 0.05 1.18 -11.95
CA VAL A 294 0.22 0.04 -12.86
C VAL A 294 1.29 0.35 -13.89
N THR A 295 1.23 1.51 -14.55
CA THR A 295 2.25 1.90 -15.56
C THR A 295 3.67 1.88 -14.98
N ALA A 296 3.86 2.42 -13.76
CA ALA A 296 5.17 2.39 -13.12
C ALA A 296 5.65 0.95 -12.83
N ALA A 297 4.75 0.07 -12.40
CA ALA A 297 5.06 -1.34 -12.16
C ALA A 297 5.41 -2.09 -13.47
N VAL A 298 4.66 -1.83 -14.55
CA VAL A 298 4.91 -2.38 -15.89
C VAL A 298 6.27 -1.93 -16.38
N ASP A 299 6.54 -0.64 -16.37
CA ASP A 299 7.81 -0.12 -16.88
C ASP A 299 9.01 -0.63 -16.08
N ALA A 300 8.86 -0.83 -14.77
CA ALA A 300 9.90 -1.45 -13.96
C ALA A 300 10.09 -2.93 -14.28
N ILE A 301 9.02 -3.75 -14.31
CA ILE A 301 9.16 -5.19 -14.55
C ILE A 301 9.66 -5.51 -15.96
N ARG A 302 9.34 -4.65 -16.95
CA ARG A 302 9.90 -4.70 -18.31
C ARG A 302 11.41 -4.55 -18.35
N ARG A 303 12.00 -3.80 -17.43
CA ARG A 303 13.44 -3.49 -17.43
C ARG A 303 14.27 -4.47 -16.60
N LEU A 304 13.62 -5.40 -15.91
CA LEU A 304 14.32 -6.33 -15.03
C LEU A 304 14.98 -7.48 -15.80
N GLU A 305 16.13 -7.90 -15.31
CA GLU A 305 16.93 -9.03 -15.81
C GLU A 305 16.33 -10.37 -15.35
N ALA A 306 16.54 -11.46 -16.09
CA ALA A 306 15.93 -12.77 -15.84
C ALA A 306 16.96 -13.91 -15.77
N ASP A 307 17.40 -14.28 -14.57
CA ASP A 307 18.47 -15.28 -14.40
C ASP A 307 18.02 -16.72 -14.70
N ALA A 308 16.77 -16.93 -15.12
CA ALA A 308 16.18 -18.17 -15.62
C ALA A 308 15.17 -17.84 -16.74
N PRO A 309 14.66 -18.83 -17.50
CA PRO A 309 13.39 -18.68 -18.22
C PRO A 309 12.30 -18.25 -17.22
N THR A 310 11.73 -17.07 -17.41
CA THR A 310 10.83 -16.44 -16.40
C THR A 310 9.48 -16.09 -16.97
N GLU A 311 8.44 -16.34 -16.18
CA GLU A 311 7.10 -15.83 -16.42
C GLU A 311 6.86 -14.61 -15.54
N ARG A 312 6.39 -13.51 -16.13
CA ARG A 312 6.23 -12.22 -15.43
C ARG A 312 4.75 -11.91 -15.24
N TRP A 313 4.36 -11.82 -13.98
CA TRP A 313 3.00 -11.45 -13.59
C TRP A 313 3.01 -10.09 -12.90
N LEU A 314 2.14 -9.21 -13.36
CA LEU A 314 1.74 -8.03 -12.62
C LEU A 314 0.48 -8.34 -11.82
N LEU A 315 0.62 -8.43 -10.50
CA LEU A 315 -0.47 -8.58 -9.56
C LEU A 315 -0.99 -7.21 -9.15
N TYR A 316 -2.22 -6.91 -9.54
CA TYR A 316 -2.93 -5.69 -9.18
C TYR A 316 -3.85 -5.96 -7.98
N LEU A 317 -3.53 -5.37 -6.82
CA LEU A 317 -4.27 -5.57 -5.58
C LEU A 317 -5.35 -4.48 -5.41
N ASN A 318 -6.61 -4.88 -5.55
CA ASN A 318 -7.76 -3.99 -5.44
C ASN A 318 -8.88 -4.58 -4.57
N PRO A 319 -9.02 -4.13 -3.32
CA PRO A 319 -10.00 -4.67 -2.38
C PRO A 319 -11.46 -4.30 -2.70
N GLU A 320 -11.69 -3.27 -3.52
CA GLU A 320 -13.05 -2.88 -3.91
C GLU A 320 -13.53 -3.70 -5.13
N PRO A 321 -14.84 -4.00 -5.22
CA PRO A 321 -15.40 -4.72 -6.36
C PRO A 321 -15.49 -3.79 -7.57
N ASP A 322 -15.63 -4.34 -8.77
CA ASP A 322 -15.97 -3.51 -9.92
C ASP A 322 -17.34 -2.88 -9.71
N SER A 323 -17.45 -1.59 -10.01
CA SER A 323 -18.76 -0.94 -9.96
C SER A 323 -19.68 -1.67 -10.95
N PRO A 324 -20.85 -2.18 -10.53
CA PRO A 324 -21.82 -2.70 -11.48
C PRO A 324 -22.11 -1.58 -12.48
N GLY A 325 -22.16 -1.95 -13.76
CA GLY A 325 -22.18 -1.05 -14.91
C GLY A 325 -23.15 0.13 -14.74
N ALA A 326 -22.83 1.22 -15.42
CA ALA A 326 -23.51 2.52 -15.36
C ALA A 326 -25.05 2.44 -15.48
N GLU A 327 -25.75 2.10 -14.40
CA GLU A 327 -27.17 2.33 -14.24
C GLU A 327 -27.35 3.66 -13.52
N THR A 328 -27.73 4.67 -14.31
CA THR A 328 -28.44 5.91 -13.97
C THR A 328 -28.46 6.27 -12.48
N ARG A 329 -27.35 6.79 -11.96
CA ARG A 329 -27.40 7.63 -10.75
C ARG A 329 -28.08 8.96 -11.12
N GLY A 330 -29.33 9.09 -10.69
CA GLY A 330 -30.20 10.24 -10.99
C GLY A 330 -29.56 11.60 -10.66
N GLU A 331 -29.83 12.55 -11.55
CA GLU A 331 -29.26 13.91 -11.67
C GLU A 331 -29.43 14.87 -10.47
N ARG A 332 -29.86 14.42 -9.28
CA ARG A 332 -30.14 15.33 -8.15
C ARG A 332 -28.99 15.52 -7.15
N PHE A 333 -27.86 14.81 -7.28
CA PHE A 333 -26.69 14.97 -6.41
C PHE A 333 -25.45 15.58 -7.09
N ALA A 334 -25.59 16.09 -8.33
CA ALA A 334 -24.49 16.56 -9.17
C ALA A 334 -24.01 18.01 -8.91
N ARG A 335 -24.27 18.58 -7.73
CA ARG A 335 -23.81 19.96 -7.39
C ARG A 335 -22.88 20.10 -6.18
N ALA A 336 -22.39 18.99 -5.63
CA ALA A 336 -21.25 19.00 -4.72
C ALA A 336 -20.21 17.99 -5.23
N VAL A 337 -19.27 18.44 -6.07
CA VAL A 337 -18.10 17.64 -6.41
C VAL A 337 -17.25 17.51 -5.15
N THR A 338 -17.49 16.46 -4.36
CA THR A 338 -16.59 16.05 -3.28
C THR A 338 -15.33 15.43 -3.89
N ALA A 339 -14.18 15.62 -3.24
CA ALA A 339 -12.89 15.06 -3.68
C ALA A 339 -12.96 13.54 -3.97
N THR A 340 -13.84 12.82 -3.27
CA THR A 340 -14.12 11.39 -3.48
C THR A 340 -14.72 11.08 -4.85
N ALA A 341 -15.64 11.90 -5.36
CA ALA A 341 -16.25 11.71 -6.67
C ALA A 341 -15.27 12.02 -7.81
N LEU A 342 -14.38 13.00 -7.60
CA LEU A 342 -13.30 13.31 -8.54
C LEU A 342 -12.22 12.20 -8.56
N ARG A 343 -11.86 11.64 -7.39
CA ARG A 343 -10.92 10.51 -7.25
C ARG A 343 -11.43 9.24 -7.94
N ALA A 344 -12.72 8.93 -7.80
CA ALA A 344 -13.31 7.77 -8.46
C ALA A 344 -13.29 7.89 -10.00
N LYS A 345 -13.58 9.09 -10.52
CA LYS A 345 -13.59 9.34 -11.97
C LYS A 345 -12.18 9.34 -12.58
N LEU A 346 -11.23 10.02 -11.93
CA LEU A 346 -9.83 10.06 -12.39
C LEU A 346 -9.13 8.69 -12.27
N GLY A 347 -9.44 7.92 -11.22
CA GLY A 347 -8.85 6.59 -11.00
C GLY A 347 -9.27 5.54 -12.04
N GLN A 348 -10.53 5.57 -12.52
CA GLN A 348 -10.98 4.62 -13.54
C GLN A 348 -10.45 4.94 -14.94
N GLU A 349 -10.37 6.23 -15.32
CA GLU A 349 -9.76 6.66 -16.59
C GLU A 349 -8.25 6.31 -16.65
N SER A 350 -7.54 6.39 -15.51
CA SER A 350 -6.13 5.99 -15.41
C SER A 350 -5.91 4.48 -15.58
N LEU A 351 -6.71 3.64 -14.92
CA LEU A 351 -6.52 2.18 -14.95
C LEU A 351 -6.75 1.58 -16.35
N LEU A 352 -7.75 2.06 -17.09
CA LEU A 352 -7.98 1.61 -18.47
C LEU A 352 -6.81 1.97 -19.38
N THR A 353 -6.28 3.18 -19.25
CA THR A 353 -5.09 3.64 -20.00
C THR A 353 -3.86 2.77 -19.69
N ASP A 354 -3.71 2.35 -18.44
CA ASP A 354 -2.62 1.48 -17.99
C ASP A 354 -2.76 0.05 -18.56
N ILE A 355 -3.98 -0.52 -18.58
CA ILE A 355 -4.24 -1.84 -19.19
C ILE A 355 -3.97 -1.81 -20.70
N ASP A 356 -4.40 -0.74 -21.39
CA ASP A 356 -4.12 -0.55 -22.81
C ASP A 356 -2.61 -0.41 -23.09
N SER A 357 -1.83 0.10 -22.13
CA SER A 357 -0.36 0.14 -22.20
C SER A 357 0.25 -1.27 -22.19
N ILE A 358 -0.22 -2.15 -21.29
CA ILE A 358 0.21 -3.56 -21.23
C ILE A 358 -0.14 -4.28 -22.53
N GLY A 359 -1.37 -4.08 -23.03
CA GLY A 359 -1.81 -4.65 -24.31
C GLY A 359 -0.91 -4.23 -25.47
N ARG A 360 -0.59 -2.92 -25.57
CA ARG A 360 0.34 -2.38 -26.59
C ARG A 360 1.75 -2.95 -26.47
N HIS A 361 2.25 -3.12 -25.24
CA HIS A 361 3.56 -3.73 -24.99
C HIS A 361 3.59 -5.20 -25.45
N ASN A 362 2.65 -6.02 -24.98
CA ASN A 362 2.54 -7.44 -25.33
C ASN A 362 2.36 -7.62 -26.85
N ASP A 363 1.59 -6.75 -27.50
CA ASP A 363 1.49 -6.68 -28.96
C ASP A 363 2.82 -6.38 -29.64
N SER A 364 3.61 -5.45 -29.11
CA SER A 364 4.93 -5.13 -29.66
C SER A 364 5.90 -6.30 -29.52
N VAL A 365 5.91 -6.95 -28.34
CA VAL A 365 6.69 -8.18 -28.09
C VAL A 365 6.29 -9.27 -29.08
N ARG A 366 4.99 -9.56 -29.25
CA ARG A 366 4.50 -10.54 -30.23
C ARG A 366 4.97 -10.25 -31.66
N ARG A 367 4.91 -8.98 -32.09
CA ARG A 367 5.39 -8.58 -33.43
C ARG A 367 6.89 -8.72 -33.57
N ALA A 368 7.66 -8.41 -32.52
CA ALA A 368 9.12 -8.56 -32.52
C ALA A 368 9.53 -10.04 -32.62
N VAL A 369 8.94 -10.89 -31.77
CA VAL A 369 9.20 -12.33 -31.79
C VAL A 369 8.75 -12.95 -33.12
N GLY A 370 7.55 -12.63 -33.62
CA GLY A 370 7.08 -13.15 -34.90
C GLY A 370 7.96 -12.78 -36.10
N ARG A 371 8.55 -11.57 -36.13
CA ARG A 371 9.54 -11.19 -37.16
C ARG A 371 10.82 -12.00 -37.06
N ARG A 372 11.32 -12.17 -35.84
CA ARG A 372 12.53 -12.95 -35.56
C ARG A 372 12.32 -14.41 -35.98
N ASP A 373 11.24 -15.03 -35.52
CA ASP A 373 10.95 -16.44 -35.81
C ASP A 373 10.75 -16.69 -37.29
N ALA A 374 10.20 -15.74 -38.06
CA ALA A 374 10.12 -15.84 -39.51
C ALA A 374 11.51 -15.96 -40.17
N VAL A 375 12.47 -15.09 -39.78
CA VAL A 375 13.85 -15.12 -40.32
C VAL A 375 14.57 -16.40 -39.88
N LEU A 376 14.40 -16.80 -38.63
CA LEU A 376 15.13 -17.93 -38.07
C LEU A 376 14.56 -19.28 -38.52
N THR A 377 13.26 -19.39 -38.73
CA THR A 377 12.63 -20.59 -39.31
C THR A 377 13.12 -20.83 -40.73
N GLU A 378 13.28 -19.77 -41.53
CA GLU A 378 13.86 -19.85 -42.88
C GLU A 378 15.31 -20.38 -42.83
N LEU A 379 16.11 -19.92 -41.86
CA LEU A 379 17.46 -20.45 -41.62
C LEU A 379 17.44 -21.93 -41.21
N ALA A 380 16.47 -22.34 -40.39
CA ALA A 380 16.38 -23.71 -39.91
C ALA A 380 16.07 -24.72 -41.02
N VAL A 381 15.19 -24.36 -41.96
CA VAL A 381 14.87 -25.21 -43.13
C VAL A 381 15.92 -25.13 -44.24
N THR A 382 16.84 -24.16 -44.17
CA THR A 382 17.93 -24.00 -45.15
C THR A 382 19.06 -25.00 -44.85
N PRO A 383 19.60 -25.70 -45.87
CA PRO A 383 20.73 -26.61 -45.70
C PRO A 383 21.94 -25.92 -45.05
N ARG A 384 22.59 -26.58 -44.08
CA ARG A 384 23.71 -26.04 -43.28
C ARG A 384 24.79 -25.32 -44.12
N SER A 385 25.19 -25.89 -45.26
CA SER A 385 26.18 -25.32 -46.17
C SER A 385 25.79 -24.00 -46.85
N ARG A 386 24.51 -23.62 -46.83
CA ARG A 386 23.99 -22.39 -47.45
C ARG A 386 23.58 -21.31 -46.44
N ARG A 387 23.49 -21.63 -45.15
CA ARG A 387 22.98 -20.73 -44.10
C ARG A 387 23.78 -19.42 -44.01
N ALA A 388 25.11 -19.49 -43.97
CA ALA A 388 25.98 -18.30 -43.91
C ALA A 388 25.80 -17.35 -45.10
N ARG A 389 25.58 -17.92 -46.30
CA ARG A 389 25.35 -17.13 -47.52
C ARG A 389 23.98 -16.45 -47.48
N LEU A 390 22.94 -17.18 -47.08
CA LEU A 390 21.58 -16.65 -46.95
C LEU A 390 21.55 -15.46 -45.98
N LEU A 391 22.19 -15.61 -44.81
CA LEU A 391 22.26 -14.56 -43.79
C LEU A 391 22.96 -13.31 -44.34
N GLY A 392 24.14 -13.48 -44.94
CA GLY A 392 24.88 -12.37 -45.55
C GLY A 392 24.15 -11.69 -46.71
N ASP A 393 23.43 -12.45 -47.56
CA ASP A 393 22.59 -11.90 -48.63
C ASP A 393 21.42 -11.08 -48.05
N ARG A 394 20.79 -11.56 -46.97
CA ARG A 394 19.69 -10.87 -46.30
C ARG A 394 20.15 -9.57 -45.65
N VAL A 395 21.26 -9.61 -44.91
CA VAL A 395 21.86 -8.42 -44.30
C VAL A 395 22.17 -7.37 -45.36
N ARG A 396 22.84 -7.74 -46.47
CA ARG A 396 23.12 -6.81 -47.57
C ARG A 396 21.86 -6.18 -48.17
N ALA A 397 20.77 -6.95 -48.29
CA ALA A 397 19.52 -6.47 -48.84
C ALA A 397 18.85 -5.41 -47.95
N VAL A 398 19.00 -5.49 -46.63
CA VAL A 398 18.29 -4.61 -45.69
C VAL A 398 19.17 -3.53 -45.05
N SER A 399 20.50 -3.68 -45.05
CA SER A 399 21.41 -2.84 -44.23
C SER A 399 21.26 -1.34 -44.47
N GLY A 400 21.10 -0.88 -45.71
CA GLY A 400 21.00 0.55 -46.00
C GLY A 400 19.69 1.19 -45.53
N GLU A 401 18.56 0.53 -45.79
CA GLU A 401 17.25 0.99 -45.31
C GLU A 401 17.14 0.87 -43.79
N TYR A 402 17.68 -0.22 -43.24
CA TYR A 402 17.67 -0.49 -41.82
C TYR A 402 18.55 0.51 -41.04
N ALA A 403 19.75 0.83 -41.53
CA ALA A 403 20.60 1.87 -40.93
C ALA A 403 19.91 3.23 -40.90
N SER A 404 19.21 3.61 -41.98
CA SER A 404 18.46 4.88 -42.04
C SER A 404 17.32 4.90 -41.03
N ARG A 405 16.55 3.81 -40.93
CA ARG A 405 15.45 3.67 -39.96
C ARG A 405 15.95 3.65 -38.50
N LEU A 406 17.07 2.98 -38.23
CA LEU A 406 17.66 2.96 -36.89
C LEU A 406 18.14 4.35 -36.47
N ALA A 407 18.74 5.09 -37.40
CA ALA A 407 19.14 6.48 -37.21
C ALA A 407 17.94 7.39 -36.88
N GLU A 408 16.81 7.23 -37.57
CA GLU A 408 15.56 7.94 -37.26
C GLU A 408 15.05 7.60 -35.86
N THR A 409 15.06 6.32 -35.46
CA THR A 409 14.63 5.93 -34.12
C THR A 409 15.55 6.51 -33.04
N ARG A 410 16.87 6.56 -33.27
CA ARG A 410 17.82 7.21 -32.35
C ARG A 410 17.56 8.70 -32.20
N ALA A 411 17.32 9.40 -33.32
CA ALA A 411 16.96 10.80 -33.31
C ALA A 411 15.67 11.05 -32.51
N PHE A 412 14.65 10.21 -32.71
CA PHE A 412 13.39 10.29 -31.97
C PHE A 412 13.59 10.07 -30.47
N ARG A 413 14.41 9.08 -30.08
CA ARG A 413 14.72 8.83 -28.67
C ARG A 413 15.44 10.00 -28.01
N VAL A 414 16.44 10.59 -28.67
CA VAL A 414 17.14 11.78 -28.14
C VAL A 414 16.17 12.95 -28.01
N HIS A 415 15.29 13.14 -28.99
CA HIS A 415 14.23 14.15 -28.89
C HIS A 415 13.33 13.92 -27.68
N GLU A 416 12.81 12.70 -27.50
CA GLU A 416 11.98 12.35 -26.33
C GLU A 416 12.74 12.56 -25.02
N LEU A 417 14.00 12.14 -24.94
CA LEU A 417 14.84 12.34 -23.77
C LEU A 417 14.98 13.81 -23.38
N LEU A 418 15.08 14.72 -24.35
CA LEU A 418 15.25 16.15 -24.10
C LEU A 418 13.92 16.89 -23.85
N THR A 419 12.82 16.43 -24.45
CA THR A 419 11.51 17.11 -24.40
C THR A 419 10.56 16.55 -23.35
N ALA A 420 10.68 15.26 -23.04
CA ALA A 420 9.90 14.55 -22.05
C ALA A 420 10.75 13.46 -21.37
N PRO A 421 11.83 13.84 -20.63
CA PRO A 421 12.67 12.88 -19.92
C PRO A 421 11.87 12.07 -18.91
N GLU A 422 11.61 10.82 -19.25
CA GLU A 422 11.17 9.82 -18.28
C GLU A 422 12.31 9.47 -17.31
N ASP A 423 12.03 8.82 -16.19
CA ASP A 423 13.07 8.22 -15.34
C ASP A 423 13.61 6.95 -16.02
N THR A 424 14.14 7.10 -17.23
CA THR A 424 14.48 6.03 -18.19
C THR A 424 15.94 5.61 -18.15
N THR A 425 16.54 5.54 -16.96
CA THR A 425 17.85 4.90 -16.82
C THR A 425 17.76 3.71 -15.86
N GLY A 426 18.03 2.52 -16.40
CA GLY A 426 17.80 1.22 -15.79
C GLY A 426 18.82 0.80 -14.72
N THR A 427 19.90 1.56 -14.55
CA THR A 427 20.95 1.25 -13.57
C THR A 427 20.73 1.99 -12.25
N PRO A 428 20.76 1.29 -11.09
CA PRO A 428 20.58 1.91 -9.78
C PRO A 428 21.55 3.03 -9.44
N LEU A 429 22.73 2.99 -10.05
CA LEU A 429 23.83 3.94 -9.84
C LEU A 429 23.61 5.33 -10.45
N LEU A 430 22.58 5.51 -11.28
CA LEU A 430 22.31 6.79 -11.91
C LEU A 430 21.26 7.56 -11.09
N ASP A 431 21.66 8.75 -10.63
CA ASP A 431 20.77 9.79 -10.09
C ASP A 431 19.54 10.08 -11.00
N PRO A 432 18.47 10.66 -10.42
CA PRO A 432 17.37 11.21 -11.20
C PRO A 432 17.85 12.20 -12.27
N ILE A 433 17.11 12.27 -13.38
CA ILE A 433 17.40 13.16 -14.50
C ILE A 433 16.62 14.48 -14.32
N PRO A 434 17.22 15.66 -14.62
CA PRO A 434 16.48 16.92 -14.69
C PRO A 434 15.31 16.82 -15.68
N LYS A 435 14.09 17.10 -15.20
CA LYS A 435 12.88 16.91 -16.02
C LYS A 435 12.67 17.94 -17.13
N GLN A 436 13.43 19.04 -17.15
CA GLN A 436 13.37 20.06 -18.20
C GLN A 436 14.76 20.50 -18.68
N PRO A 437 15.44 19.65 -19.47
CA PRO A 437 16.77 19.96 -20.02
C PRO A 437 16.76 21.22 -20.91
N LEU A 438 15.65 21.48 -21.60
CA LEU A 438 15.51 22.58 -22.57
C LEU A 438 14.87 23.84 -21.97
N LEU A 439 14.88 24.01 -20.63
CA LEU A 439 14.19 25.11 -19.96
C LEU A 439 14.63 26.49 -20.46
N GLU A 440 15.91 26.67 -20.80
CA GLU A 440 16.47 27.95 -21.26
C GLU A 440 16.36 28.15 -22.79
N TRP A 441 15.87 27.16 -23.53
CA TRP A 441 15.81 27.20 -25.00
C TRP A 441 14.59 27.97 -25.52
N PRO A 442 14.69 28.68 -26.65
CA PRO A 442 13.56 29.33 -27.31
C PRO A 442 12.70 28.34 -28.09
N ALA A 443 11.41 28.67 -28.27
CA ALA A 443 10.44 27.82 -28.97
C ALA A 443 10.87 27.42 -30.40
N THR A 444 11.57 28.30 -31.11
CA THR A 444 12.08 28.06 -32.47
C THR A 444 13.18 27.01 -32.52
N ALA A 445 14.00 26.89 -31.47
CA ALA A 445 15.01 25.85 -31.34
C ALA A 445 14.35 24.51 -30.97
N CYS A 446 13.45 24.51 -29.97
CA CYS A 446 12.75 23.30 -29.51
C CYS A 446 11.94 22.62 -30.63
N THR A 447 11.24 23.40 -31.45
CA THR A 447 10.42 22.88 -32.57
C THR A 447 11.25 22.41 -33.75
N GLY A 448 12.41 23.03 -34.01
CA GLY A 448 13.34 22.59 -35.04
C GLY A 448 14.16 21.35 -34.65
N LEU A 449 14.27 21.03 -33.36
CA LEU A 449 15.16 20.00 -32.83
C LEU A 449 14.92 18.62 -33.45
N ARG A 450 13.66 18.18 -33.55
CA ARG A 450 13.31 16.85 -34.09
C ARG A 450 13.82 16.67 -35.52
N ASP A 451 13.52 17.65 -36.37
CA ASP A 451 13.85 17.60 -37.79
C ASP A 451 15.37 17.64 -37.99
N ARG A 452 16.08 18.49 -37.23
CA ARG A 452 17.55 18.59 -37.32
C ARG A 452 18.23 17.33 -36.79
N LEU A 453 17.78 16.76 -35.66
CA LEU A 453 18.29 15.47 -35.18
C LEU A 453 18.11 14.38 -36.24
N THR A 454 16.90 14.26 -36.79
CA THR A 454 16.59 13.24 -37.81
C THR A 454 17.50 13.37 -39.03
N GLU A 455 17.68 14.59 -39.54
CA GLU A 455 18.53 14.84 -40.69
C GLU A 455 20.01 14.53 -40.40
N GLN A 456 20.53 14.95 -39.24
CA GLN A 456 21.93 14.70 -38.87
C GLN A 456 22.24 13.21 -38.67
N TYR A 457 21.37 12.48 -37.97
CA TYR A 457 21.49 11.05 -37.80
C TYR A 457 21.42 10.30 -39.14
N ARG A 458 20.46 10.66 -40.01
CA ARG A 458 20.33 10.05 -41.36
C ARG A 458 21.55 10.36 -42.23
N SER A 459 22.04 11.60 -42.19
CA SER A 459 23.22 12.03 -42.95
C SER A 459 24.48 11.27 -42.53
N ARG A 460 24.69 11.05 -41.22
CA ARG A 460 25.77 10.19 -40.71
C ARG A 460 25.61 8.74 -41.14
N ALA A 461 24.40 8.19 -41.03
CA ALA A 461 24.10 6.81 -41.45
C ALA A 461 24.38 6.56 -42.95
N LEU A 462 24.09 7.54 -43.81
CA LEU A 462 24.38 7.45 -45.24
C LEU A 462 25.89 7.51 -45.55
N ARG A 463 26.64 8.35 -44.83
CA ARG A 463 28.10 8.48 -45.01
C ARG A 463 28.85 7.25 -44.49
N ARG A 464 28.42 6.71 -43.34
CA ARG A 464 29.10 5.63 -42.63
C ARG A 464 28.09 4.62 -42.07
N PRO A 465 27.50 3.78 -42.94
CA PRO A 465 26.43 2.86 -42.53
C PRO A 465 26.89 1.80 -41.52
N GLY A 466 28.17 1.44 -41.50
CA GLY A 466 28.73 0.49 -40.53
C GLY A 466 28.75 1.02 -39.10
N GLU A 467 29.05 2.31 -38.90
CA GLU A 467 29.12 2.95 -37.56
C GLU A 467 27.74 3.00 -36.88
N VAL A 468 26.65 2.93 -37.65
CA VAL A 468 25.29 2.88 -37.11
C VAL A 468 25.08 1.62 -36.26
N PHE A 469 25.83 0.55 -36.49
CA PHE A 469 25.73 -0.70 -35.74
C PHE A 469 26.86 -0.88 -34.71
N ASP A 470 27.73 0.11 -34.58
CA ASP A 470 28.89 0.06 -33.68
C ASP A 470 28.66 1.02 -32.51
N ASP A 471 27.66 0.71 -31.68
CA ASP A 471 27.34 1.49 -30.49
C ASP A 471 26.92 0.58 -29.32
N VAL A 472 26.85 1.17 -28.12
CA VAL A 472 26.52 0.42 -26.89
C VAL A 472 25.11 -0.22 -26.92
N ARG A 473 24.17 0.36 -27.68
CA ARG A 473 22.80 -0.18 -27.81
C ARG A 473 22.76 -1.43 -28.69
N THR A 474 23.57 -1.44 -29.73
CA THR A 474 23.73 -2.60 -30.61
C THR A 474 24.43 -3.73 -29.87
N LEU A 475 25.42 -3.41 -29.03
CA LEU A 475 26.02 -4.36 -28.08
C LEU A 475 24.97 -4.94 -27.12
N LEU A 476 24.12 -4.12 -26.49
CA LEU A 476 23.04 -4.60 -25.61
C LEU A 476 22.12 -5.60 -26.34
N SER A 477 21.75 -5.28 -27.58
CA SER A 477 20.93 -6.17 -28.42
C SER A 477 21.62 -7.51 -28.71
N ALA A 478 22.94 -7.50 -28.89
CA ALA A 478 23.74 -8.70 -29.08
C ALA A 478 23.83 -9.56 -27.81
N VAL A 479 24.04 -8.92 -26.65
CA VAL A 479 24.07 -9.58 -25.34
C VAL A 479 22.70 -10.22 -25.05
N ASP A 480 21.60 -9.51 -25.33
CA ASP A 480 20.24 -10.02 -25.15
C ASP A 480 19.97 -11.25 -26.06
N GLU A 481 20.42 -11.25 -27.32
CA GLU A 481 20.30 -12.44 -28.19
C GLU A 481 21.13 -13.63 -27.65
N CYS A 482 22.33 -13.39 -27.13
CA CYS A 482 23.14 -14.44 -26.49
C CYS A 482 22.45 -14.99 -25.23
N LEU A 483 21.87 -14.12 -24.40
CA LEU A 483 21.09 -14.53 -23.23
C LEU A 483 19.87 -15.38 -23.62
N ARG A 484 19.22 -15.08 -24.75
CA ARG A 484 18.14 -15.94 -25.29
C ARG A 484 18.67 -17.34 -25.62
N TRP A 485 19.80 -17.47 -26.32
CA TRP A 485 20.39 -18.78 -26.64
C TRP A 485 20.70 -19.59 -25.38
N VAL A 486 21.30 -18.94 -24.39
CA VAL A 486 21.64 -19.56 -23.10
C VAL A 486 20.39 -20.02 -22.34
N ARG A 487 19.32 -19.22 -22.32
CA ARG A 487 18.06 -19.61 -21.68
C ARG A 487 17.39 -20.81 -22.35
N GLU A 488 17.40 -20.88 -23.68
CA GLU A 488 16.88 -22.04 -24.42
C GLU A 488 17.71 -23.29 -24.18
N LEU A 489 19.03 -23.16 -24.08
CA LEU A 489 19.93 -24.26 -23.70
C LEU A 489 19.63 -24.79 -22.29
N GLU A 490 19.49 -23.90 -21.31
CA GLU A 490 19.18 -24.27 -19.93
C GLU A 490 17.79 -24.89 -19.76
N ALA A 491 16.83 -24.47 -20.58
CA ALA A 491 15.48 -25.06 -20.60
C ALA A 491 15.49 -26.56 -20.93
N HIS A 492 16.52 -27.04 -21.64
CA HIS A 492 16.67 -28.45 -22.00
C HIS A 492 17.70 -29.18 -21.12
N ARG A 493 18.81 -28.52 -20.75
CA ARG A 493 19.88 -29.15 -19.95
C ARG A 493 20.52 -28.17 -18.97
N ARG A 494 20.64 -28.57 -17.69
CA ARG A 494 21.42 -27.83 -16.69
C ARG A 494 22.91 -28.13 -16.83
N SER A 495 23.72 -27.09 -16.99
CA SER A 495 25.19 -27.18 -17.01
C SER A 495 25.77 -26.04 -16.20
N PRO A 496 26.64 -26.32 -15.20
CA PRO A 496 27.31 -25.27 -14.41
C PRO A 496 28.09 -24.29 -15.30
N ARG A 497 28.68 -24.77 -16.40
CA ARG A 497 29.41 -23.93 -17.36
C ARG A 497 28.48 -22.96 -18.09
N ILE A 498 27.29 -23.41 -18.51
CA ILE A 498 26.31 -22.56 -19.19
C ILE A 498 25.76 -21.49 -18.21
N ALA A 499 25.50 -21.88 -16.95
CA ALA A 499 25.08 -20.95 -15.91
C ALA A 499 26.14 -19.87 -15.61
N ALA A 500 27.44 -20.24 -15.59
CA ALA A 500 28.54 -19.29 -15.40
C ALA A 500 28.64 -18.28 -16.56
N VAL A 501 28.49 -18.73 -17.81
CA VAL A 501 28.42 -17.84 -18.99
C VAL A 501 27.23 -16.91 -18.89
N LYS A 502 26.06 -17.42 -18.48
CA LYS A 502 24.86 -16.61 -18.27
C LYS A 502 25.07 -15.46 -17.27
N ALA A 503 25.64 -15.78 -16.10
CA ALA A 503 25.93 -14.80 -15.07
C ALA A 503 26.90 -13.72 -15.60
N SER A 504 27.89 -14.13 -16.39
CA SER A 504 28.84 -13.22 -17.04
C SER A 504 28.17 -12.33 -18.09
N LEU A 505 27.24 -12.86 -18.89
CA LEU A 505 26.45 -12.06 -19.84
C LEU A 505 25.60 -10.99 -19.15
N TYR A 506 25.02 -11.29 -17.98
CA TYR A 506 24.29 -10.27 -17.18
C TYR A 506 25.19 -9.18 -16.62
N ARG A 507 26.38 -9.55 -16.13
CA ARG A 507 27.38 -8.57 -15.70
C ARG A 507 27.78 -7.66 -16.87
N LEU A 508 28.05 -8.22 -18.05
CA LEU A 508 28.36 -7.44 -19.26
C LEU A 508 27.21 -6.53 -19.66
N ARG A 509 25.97 -7.04 -19.62
CA ARG A 509 24.75 -6.26 -19.88
C ARG A 509 24.68 -5.05 -18.95
N THR A 510 24.92 -5.23 -17.65
CA THR A 510 24.91 -4.14 -16.67
C THR A 510 25.97 -3.07 -16.99
N VAL A 511 27.20 -3.47 -17.40
CA VAL A 511 28.24 -2.52 -17.83
C VAL A 511 27.78 -1.71 -19.04
N ALA A 512 27.23 -2.37 -20.05
CA ALA A 512 26.71 -1.71 -21.25
C ALA A 512 25.51 -0.78 -20.93
N GLU A 513 24.63 -1.15 -20.01
CA GLU A 513 23.55 -0.28 -19.53
C GLU A 513 24.08 0.96 -18.82
N THR A 514 25.14 0.84 -18.00
CA THR A 514 25.78 1.99 -17.34
C THR A 514 26.34 2.97 -18.37
N VAL A 515 27.10 2.49 -19.35
CA VAL A 515 27.62 3.34 -20.44
C VAL A 515 26.47 3.97 -21.22
N CYS A 516 25.45 3.19 -21.60
CA CYS A 516 24.27 3.68 -22.30
C CYS A 516 23.55 4.80 -21.52
N GLY A 517 23.37 4.64 -20.21
CA GLY A 517 22.73 5.66 -19.36
C GLY A 517 23.52 6.98 -19.32
N HIS A 518 24.86 6.90 -19.28
CA HIS A 518 25.72 8.08 -19.36
C HIS A 518 25.73 8.74 -20.73
N THR A 519 25.64 7.96 -21.81
CA THR A 519 25.50 8.51 -23.16
C THR A 519 24.19 9.27 -23.36
N ASP A 520 23.09 8.82 -22.72
CA ASP A 520 21.81 9.55 -22.68
C ASP A 520 21.96 10.83 -21.82
N ARG A 521 22.60 10.76 -20.65
CA ARG A 521 22.86 11.93 -19.78
C ARG A 521 23.74 12.99 -20.43
N CYS A 522 24.66 12.61 -21.30
CA CYS A 522 25.47 13.55 -22.07
C CYS A 522 24.60 14.55 -22.85
N TRP A 523 23.49 14.09 -23.45
CA TRP A 523 22.55 14.96 -24.14
C TRP A 523 21.85 15.93 -23.20
N ILE A 524 21.36 15.42 -22.06
CA ILE A 524 20.63 16.22 -21.06
C ILE A 524 21.55 17.28 -20.43
N HIS A 525 22.76 16.89 -20.05
CA HIS A 525 23.73 17.79 -19.45
C HIS A 525 24.15 18.88 -20.44
N ALA A 526 24.45 18.53 -21.69
CA ALA A 526 24.78 19.50 -22.73
C ALA A 526 23.62 20.47 -22.99
N ALA A 527 22.37 19.98 -23.01
CA ALA A 527 21.20 20.83 -23.24
C ALA A 527 20.98 21.86 -22.11
N GLY A 528 21.28 21.48 -20.87
CA GLY A 528 21.14 22.35 -19.70
C GLY A 528 22.30 23.32 -19.47
N THR A 529 23.52 22.98 -19.90
CA THR A 529 24.73 23.81 -19.69
C THR A 529 25.10 24.68 -20.90
N GLU A 530 24.73 24.25 -22.10
CA GLU A 530 25.02 24.93 -23.36
C GLU A 530 23.71 25.20 -24.12
N PRO A 531 22.87 26.15 -23.65
CA PRO A 531 21.58 26.42 -24.27
C PRO A 531 21.72 27.01 -25.68
N VAL A 532 20.89 26.52 -26.61
CA VAL A 532 20.85 27.01 -28.00
C VAL A 532 19.86 28.17 -28.11
N PHE A 533 20.29 29.34 -28.59
CA PHE A 533 19.46 30.55 -28.63
C PHE A 533 18.83 30.83 -30.00
N VAL A 534 19.33 30.21 -31.07
CA VAL A 534 18.71 30.29 -32.40
C VAL A 534 18.71 28.94 -33.13
N ARG A 535 17.67 28.70 -33.95
CA ARG A 535 17.53 27.45 -34.73
C ARG A 535 18.75 27.15 -35.61
N ALA A 536 19.47 28.17 -36.08
CA ALA A 536 20.64 28.02 -36.94
C ALA A 536 21.86 27.40 -36.22
N GLU A 537 21.92 27.48 -34.89
CA GLU A 537 23.01 26.90 -34.07
C GLU A 537 22.79 25.41 -33.77
N LEU A 538 21.58 24.89 -33.99
CA LEU A 538 21.23 23.50 -33.66
C LEU A 538 22.15 22.48 -34.31
N ASP A 539 22.57 22.69 -35.57
CA ASP A 539 23.43 21.74 -36.25
C ASP A 539 24.80 21.63 -35.61
N GLY A 540 25.43 22.78 -35.32
CA GLY A 540 26.73 22.81 -34.66
C GLY A 540 26.65 22.22 -33.25
N TRP A 541 25.57 22.49 -32.52
CA TRP A 541 25.34 21.88 -31.21
C TRP A 541 25.13 20.36 -31.30
N ILE A 542 24.27 19.88 -32.21
CA ILE A 542 24.02 18.44 -32.43
C ILE A 542 25.32 17.73 -32.80
N GLU A 543 26.12 18.29 -33.72
CA GLU A 543 27.41 17.72 -34.12
C GLU A 543 28.39 17.64 -32.95
N CYS A 544 28.51 18.72 -32.17
CA CYS A 544 29.36 18.76 -30.97
C CYS A 544 28.95 17.69 -29.94
N VAL A 545 27.66 17.58 -29.63
CA VAL A 545 27.17 16.60 -28.65
C VAL A 545 27.29 15.18 -29.20
N LEU A 546 27.06 14.95 -30.49
CA LEU A 546 27.30 13.65 -31.11
C LEU A 546 28.77 13.22 -31.03
N ASP A 547 29.72 14.14 -31.15
CA ASP A 547 31.15 13.84 -31.03
C ASP A 547 31.53 13.53 -29.58
N ARG A 548 30.97 14.25 -28.59
CA ARG A 548 31.09 13.89 -27.16
C ARG A 548 30.50 12.51 -26.88
N HIS A 549 29.30 12.24 -27.40
CA HIS A 549 28.61 10.96 -27.30
C HIS A 549 29.40 9.81 -27.92
N HIS A 550 30.08 10.05 -29.05
CA HIS A 550 30.97 9.08 -29.67
C HIS A 550 32.22 8.84 -28.81
N ARG A 551 32.87 9.88 -28.29
CA ARG A 551 34.03 9.73 -27.39
C ARG A 551 33.72 8.96 -26.11
N LEU A 552 32.55 9.17 -25.51
CA LEU A 552 32.11 8.40 -24.32
C LEU A 552 31.97 6.89 -24.59
N GLN A 553 31.88 6.47 -25.85
CA GLN A 553 31.78 5.07 -26.25
C GLN A 553 33.10 4.51 -26.77
N HIS A 554 33.83 5.29 -27.57
CA HIS A 554 34.98 4.81 -28.34
C HIS A 554 36.34 5.39 -27.92
N ALA A 555 36.36 6.36 -27.00
CA ALA A 555 37.59 7.03 -26.54
C ALA A 555 37.46 7.52 -25.09
N LEU A 556 37.25 6.60 -24.15
CA LEU A 556 37.20 6.91 -22.71
C LEU A 556 38.58 7.39 -22.22
N PRO A 557 38.67 8.55 -21.54
CA PRO A 557 39.96 9.12 -21.12
C PRO A 557 40.57 8.39 -19.91
N SER A 558 41.87 8.61 -19.69
CA SER A 558 42.73 7.81 -18.80
C SER A 558 42.25 7.51 -17.37
N PRO A 559 41.50 8.34 -16.59
CA PRO A 559 41.02 7.89 -15.28
C PRO A 559 39.90 6.84 -15.39
N VAL A 560 38.97 6.99 -16.35
CA VAL A 560 37.85 6.06 -16.55
C VAL A 560 38.25 4.86 -17.40
N GLY A 561 39.06 5.07 -18.45
CA GLY A 561 39.60 4.00 -19.28
C GLY A 561 40.42 2.99 -18.48
N ALA A 562 41.17 3.45 -17.46
CA ALA A 562 41.94 2.57 -16.58
C ALA A 562 41.06 1.67 -15.69
N LEU A 563 39.81 2.06 -15.42
CA LEU A 563 38.85 1.27 -14.63
C LEU A 563 38.11 0.23 -15.48
N LEU A 564 38.04 0.42 -16.80
CA LEU A 564 37.26 -0.45 -17.69
C LEU A 564 37.83 -1.87 -17.76
N ALA A 565 39.14 -2.04 -17.97
CA ALA A 565 39.74 -3.37 -18.10
C ALA A 565 39.55 -4.21 -16.82
N PRO A 566 39.85 -3.73 -15.60
CA PRO A 566 39.53 -4.45 -14.37
C PRO A 566 38.03 -4.75 -14.21
N LEU A 567 37.15 -3.85 -14.63
CA LEU A 567 35.71 -4.10 -14.59
C LEU A 567 35.32 -5.26 -15.51
N LEU A 568 35.78 -5.25 -16.77
CA LEU A 568 35.53 -6.32 -17.74
C LEU A 568 36.17 -7.65 -17.32
N ASP A 569 37.36 -7.64 -16.70
CA ASP A 569 37.95 -8.86 -16.14
C ASP A 569 37.07 -9.46 -15.04
N SER A 570 36.40 -8.63 -14.22
CA SER A 570 35.45 -9.13 -13.22
C SER A 570 34.11 -9.63 -13.80
N VAL A 571 33.83 -9.35 -15.07
CA VAL A 571 32.70 -9.95 -15.79
C VAL A 571 32.98 -11.43 -16.04
N LEU A 572 34.21 -11.76 -16.40
CA LEU A 572 34.65 -13.08 -16.85
C LEU A 572 35.00 -13.93 -15.63
N ASP A 573 34.22 -14.98 -15.40
CA ASP A 573 34.40 -15.90 -14.27
C ASP A 573 35.61 -16.83 -14.48
N GLU A 574 36.83 -16.30 -14.33
CA GLU A 574 38.05 -17.03 -14.68
C GLU A 574 38.42 -18.17 -13.71
N ARG A 575 37.72 -18.33 -12.57
CA ARG A 575 38.07 -19.38 -11.58
C ARG A 575 37.25 -20.67 -11.70
N GLY A 576 36.11 -20.65 -12.39
CA GLY A 576 35.25 -21.83 -12.58
C GLY A 576 35.58 -22.68 -13.83
N LEU A 577 36.46 -22.20 -14.71
CA LEU A 577 36.70 -22.79 -16.04
C LEU A 577 37.97 -23.66 -16.12
N ASP A 578 38.83 -23.64 -15.10
CA ASP A 578 40.15 -24.27 -15.12
C ASP A 578 40.21 -25.62 -14.37
N GLU A 579 39.28 -26.54 -14.70
CA GLU A 579 39.54 -27.98 -14.50
C GLU A 579 40.23 -28.55 -15.74
N ARG A 580 41.43 -28.07 -16.03
CA ARG A 580 42.40 -28.78 -16.89
C ARG A 580 43.43 -29.46 -16.02
N ASN A 581 43.07 -30.58 -15.40
CA ASN A 581 44.07 -31.56 -15.00
C ASN A 581 43.53 -33.00 -15.16
N PRO A 582 43.76 -33.66 -16.32
CA PRO A 582 43.33 -35.04 -16.53
C PRO A 582 44.30 -36.08 -15.99
N ASP A 583 45.47 -35.69 -15.46
CA ASP A 583 46.50 -36.66 -15.05
C ASP A 583 46.67 -36.75 -13.54
N GLY A 584 46.37 -37.95 -13.04
CA GLY A 584 46.51 -38.33 -11.64
C GLY A 584 47.94 -38.20 -11.13
N GLY A 585 48.08 -37.47 -10.03
CA GLY A 585 49.23 -37.53 -9.14
C GLY A 585 48.75 -37.93 -7.76
N ARG A 586 48.95 -39.22 -7.40
CA ARG A 586 48.82 -39.70 -6.02
C ARG A 586 49.73 -38.86 -5.11
N ALA A 587 49.14 -38.07 -4.22
CA ALA A 587 49.80 -37.59 -3.03
C ALA A 587 49.21 -38.36 -1.83
N GLU A 588 50.09 -39.06 -1.13
CA GLU A 588 49.79 -39.93 0.01
C GLU A 588 49.12 -39.13 1.14
N LEU A 589 47.92 -39.57 1.55
CA LEU A 589 47.24 -39.11 2.75
C LEU A 589 47.93 -39.71 3.97
N GLY A 590 48.67 -38.88 4.70
CA GLY A 590 48.98 -39.12 6.10
C GLY A 590 47.72 -38.91 6.94
N GLU A 591 47.41 -39.90 7.78
CA GLU A 591 46.37 -39.86 8.80
C GLU A 591 46.56 -38.64 9.71
N HIS A 592 45.52 -37.78 9.82
CA HIS A 592 45.02 -37.18 11.07
C HIS A 592 43.93 -36.14 10.81
N GLY A 593 42.78 -36.32 11.48
CA GLY A 593 41.85 -35.23 11.82
C GLY A 593 40.52 -35.23 11.07
N GLU A 594 39.48 -35.79 11.70
CA GLU A 594 38.09 -35.44 11.42
C GLU A 594 37.87 -33.94 11.65
N GLY A 595 37.37 -33.21 10.65
CA GLY A 595 36.93 -31.82 10.82
C GLY A 595 36.73 -31.07 9.51
N ASN A 596 35.48 -30.71 9.24
CA ASN A 596 35.01 -29.74 8.24
C ASN A 596 34.97 -30.19 6.77
N LEU A 597 33.81 -30.72 6.35
CA LEU A 597 33.43 -30.91 4.95
C LEU A 597 32.81 -29.60 4.41
N ASP A 598 33.48 -29.03 3.41
CA ASP A 598 32.99 -28.23 2.28
C ASP A 598 31.92 -27.15 2.50
N THR A 599 32.36 -25.99 2.98
CA THR A 599 31.68 -24.68 2.79
C THR A 599 32.44 -23.72 1.89
N ALA A 600 33.62 -24.09 1.38
CA ALA A 600 34.52 -23.17 0.67
C ALA A 600 34.12 -22.86 -0.79
N SER A 601 33.30 -23.67 -1.45
CA SER A 601 32.92 -23.43 -2.86
C SER A 601 31.81 -22.39 -3.02
N LEU A 602 30.89 -22.28 -2.04
CA LEU A 602 29.76 -21.34 -2.07
C LEU A 602 30.15 -19.88 -1.79
N ASP A 603 31.23 -19.63 -1.03
CA ASP A 603 31.68 -18.26 -0.71
C ASP A 603 32.36 -17.55 -1.90
N SER A 604 33.00 -18.31 -2.82
CA SER A 604 33.79 -17.75 -3.91
C SER A 604 32.98 -16.95 -4.95
N GLY A 605 31.77 -17.43 -5.29
CA GLY A 605 30.88 -16.74 -6.24
C GLY A 605 30.24 -15.46 -5.67
N ALA A 606 29.95 -15.45 -4.36
CA ALA A 606 29.42 -14.27 -3.67
C ALA A 606 30.46 -13.15 -3.56
N GLU A 607 31.73 -13.49 -3.31
CA GLU A 607 32.84 -12.54 -3.31
C GLU A 607 33.08 -11.92 -4.69
N LEU A 608 33.04 -12.72 -5.77
CA LEU A 608 33.19 -12.24 -7.14
C LEU A 608 32.06 -11.30 -7.55
N GLY A 609 30.81 -11.63 -7.21
CA GLY A 609 29.67 -10.75 -7.44
C GLY A 609 29.79 -9.41 -6.71
N SER A 610 30.32 -9.42 -5.48
CA SER A 610 30.57 -8.20 -4.71
C SER A 610 31.70 -7.34 -5.33
N LEU A 611 32.80 -7.97 -5.77
CA LEU A 611 33.90 -7.29 -6.45
C LEU A 611 33.46 -6.60 -7.75
N PHE A 612 32.68 -7.29 -8.59
CA PHE A 612 32.11 -6.70 -9.81
C PHE A 612 31.27 -5.45 -9.49
N ARG A 613 30.38 -5.55 -8.50
CA ARG A 613 29.52 -4.42 -8.10
C ARG A 613 30.31 -3.23 -7.56
N GLN A 614 31.40 -3.48 -6.83
CA GLN A 614 32.30 -2.43 -6.38
C GLN A 614 33.01 -1.74 -7.57
N ARG A 615 33.63 -2.52 -8.47
CA ARG A 615 34.31 -1.97 -9.66
C ARG A 615 33.37 -1.19 -10.57
N LEU A 616 32.14 -1.68 -10.72
CA LEU A 616 31.10 -1.00 -11.50
C LEU A 616 30.72 0.35 -10.86
N ALA A 617 30.64 0.42 -9.53
CA ALA A 617 30.33 1.65 -8.83
C ALA A 617 31.45 2.69 -8.95
N GLU A 618 32.72 2.26 -8.84
CA GLU A 618 33.90 3.10 -9.06
C GLU A 618 33.91 3.64 -10.51
N PHE A 619 33.72 2.76 -11.50
CA PHE A 619 33.61 3.13 -12.91
C PHE A 619 32.47 4.13 -13.15
N ASN A 620 31.28 3.89 -12.57
CA ASN A 620 30.14 4.78 -12.71
C ASN A 620 30.38 6.15 -12.07
N ALA A 621 31.01 6.21 -10.90
CA ALA A 621 31.27 7.47 -10.21
C ALA A 621 32.20 8.37 -11.04
N GLU A 622 33.29 7.81 -11.56
CA GLU A 622 34.22 8.52 -12.43
C GLU A 622 33.56 8.91 -13.77
N LEU A 623 32.80 8.01 -14.39
CA LEU A 623 32.06 8.31 -15.62
C LEU A 623 31.02 9.43 -15.41
N SER A 624 30.35 9.45 -14.25
CA SER A 624 29.45 10.55 -13.85
C SER A 624 30.22 11.87 -13.72
N ALA A 625 31.41 11.86 -13.12
CA ALA A 625 32.25 13.05 -12.98
C ALA A 625 32.68 13.62 -14.35
N ILE A 626 33.01 12.76 -15.32
CA ILE A 626 33.32 13.17 -16.70
C ILE A 626 32.10 13.81 -17.38
N VAL A 627 30.93 13.17 -17.30
CA VAL A 627 29.71 13.70 -17.93
C VAL A 627 29.32 15.04 -17.32
N ASN A 628 29.48 15.21 -16.00
CA ASN A 628 29.15 16.43 -15.29
C ASN A 628 30.16 17.58 -15.49
N SER A 629 31.41 17.28 -15.87
CA SER A 629 32.45 18.27 -16.19
C SER A 629 32.49 18.65 -17.68
N SER A 630 31.40 18.36 -18.42
CA SER A 630 31.25 18.61 -19.85
C SER A 630 32.27 17.89 -20.75
N GLY A 631 33.03 16.92 -20.22
CA GLY A 631 34.04 16.15 -20.94
C GLY A 631 35.25 16.98 -21.42
N VAL A 632 35.48 18.18 -20.87
CA VAL A 632 36.53 19.12 -21.30
C VAL A 632 37.91 18.77 -20.71
N GLU A 633 37.97 17.97 -19.65
CA GLU A 633 39.24 17.62 -18.98
C GLU A 633 40.04 16.48 -19.68
N ALA A 634 39.49 15.87 -20.73
CA ALA A 634 40.26 14.92 -21.54
C ALA A 634 41.17 15.69 -22.51
N ALA A 635 42.49 15.60 -22.32
CA ALA A 635 43.47 16.21 -23.22
C ALA A 635 43.20 15.75 -24.67
N GLU A 636 43.22 16.69 -25.64
CA GLU A 636 42.99 16.42 -27.08
C GLU A 636 43.91 15.34 -27.69
N ASN A 637 44.95 14.92 -26.96
CA ASN A 637 45.96 13.93 -27.37
C ASN A 637 45.85 12.55 -26.68
N ASP A 638 44.87 12.33 -25.80
CA ASP A 638 44.63 10.99 -25.22
C ASP A 638 43.84 10.16 -26.25
N LEU A 639 44.42 9.04 -26.73
CA LEU A 639 43.76 8.14 -27.67
C LEU A 639 42.55 7.44 -27.04
N GLY A 640 42.46 7.42 -25.70
CA GLY A 640 41.36 6.83 -24.95
C GLY A 640 41.22 5.32 -25.13
N VAL A 641 40.27 4.72 -24.40
CA VAL A 641 39.92 3.30 -24.51
C VAL A 641 38.53 3.16 -25.15
N ASP A 642 38.40 2.29 -26.14
CA ASP A 642 37.12 2.02 -26.80
C ASP A 642 36.28 1.03 -25.97
N ALA A 643 35.31 1.55 -25.22
CA ALA A 643 34.47 0.76 -24.33
C ALA A 643 33.59 -0.24 -25.09
N VAL A 644 33.12 0.14 -26.27
CA VAL A 644 32.27 -0.70 -27.11
C VAL A 644 33.09 -1.85 -27.68
N ALA A 645 34.28 -1.57 -28.22
CA ALA A 645 35.17 -2.59 -28.77
C ALA A 645 35.63 -3.59 -27.70
N GLU A 646 36.06 -3.13 -26.53
CA GLU A 646 36.48 -4.01 -25.41
C GLU A 646 35.33 -4.87 -24.89
N SER A 647 34.11 -4.31 -24.83
CA SER A 647 32.92 -5.06 -24.42
C SER A 647 32.50 -6.09 -25.47
N TRP A 648 32.62 -5.78 -26.77
CA TRP A 648 32.43 -6.77 -27.85
C TRP A 648 33.46 -7.89 -27.79
N ALA A 649 34.74 -7.59 -27.51
CA ALA A 649 35.77 -8.60 -27.32
C ALA A 649 35.46 -9.53 -26.13
N THR A 650 34.91 -8.95 -25.05
CA THR A 650 34.42 -9.71 -23.88
C THR A 650 33.23 -10.61 -24.26
N LEU A 651 32.25 -10.10 -25.02
CA LEU A 651 31.13 -10.90 -25.53
C LEU A 651 31.61 -12.05 -26.42
N GLU A 652 32.61 -11.80 -27.28
CA GLU A 652 33.20 -12.82 -28.13
C GLU A 652 33.76 -13.99 -27.33
N ARG A 653 34.53 -13.69 -26.28
CA ARG A 653 35.07 -14.69 -25.35
C ARG A 653 33.93 -15.52 -24.74
N LEU A 654 32.90 -14.87 -24.21
CA LEU A 654 31.75 -15.55 -23.60
C LEU A 654 31.00 -16.46 -24.58
N VAL A 655 30.87 -16.06 -25.85
CA VAL A 655 30.23 -16.89 -26.87
C VAL A 655 31.12 -18.07 -27.25
N ARG A 656 32.44 -17.90 -27.33
CA ARG A 656 33.37 -19.04 -27.52
C ARG A 656 33.30 -20.01 -26.34
N ASP A 657 33.24 -19.51 -25.11
CA ASP A 657 33.10 -20.33 -23.90
C ASP A 657 31.77 -21.10 -23.90
N LEU A 658 30.68 -20.44 -24.31
CA LEU A 658 29.39 -21.10 -24.52
C LEU A 658 29.50 -22.25 -25.52
N MET A 659 30.07 -21.98 -26.70
CA MET A 659 30.22 -22.99 -27.74
C MET A 659 31.12 -24.15 -27.31
N ALA A 660 32.18 -23.88 -26.55
CA ALA A 660 33.07 -24.89 -25.98
C ALA A 660 32.40 -25.75 -24.89
N ALA A 661 31.34 -25.22 -24.24
CA ALA A 661 30.56 -25.95 -23.26
C ALA A 661 29.52 -26.90 -23.88
N LEU A 662 29.28 -26.84 -25.20
CA LEU A 662 28.29 -27.65 -25.91
C LEU A 662 28.91 -28.92 -26.51
N SER A 663 28.22 -30.05 -26.35
CA SER A 663 28.52 -31.31 -27.05
C SER A 663 27.53 -31.56 -28.21
N PRO A 664 27.89 -32.37 -29.23
CA PRO A 664 26.98 -32.70 -30.33
C PRO A 664 25.66 -33.35 -29.88
N GLY A 665 25.66 -34.04 -28.73
CA GLY A 665 24.46 -34.63 -28.13
C GLY A 665 23.51 -33.59 -27.54
N ASP A 666 24.04 -32.45 -27.06
CA ASP A 666 23.24 -31.39 -26.44
C ASP A 666 22.32 -30.69 -27.44
N LEU A 667 22.70 -30.73 -28.72
CA LEU A 667 21.96 -30.09 -29.79
C LEU A 667 20.73 -30.91 -30.23
N VAL A 668 20.65 -32.21 -29.93
CA VAL A 668 19.60 -33.11 -30.46
C VAL A 668 18.21 -32.84 -29.86
N GLU A 669 18.15 -32.27 -28.65
CA GLU A 669 16.89 -32.06 -27.92
C GLU A 669 16.38 -30.62 -27.94
N ILE A 670 17.15 -29.67 -28.48
CA ILE A 670 16.77 -28.26 -28.59
C ILE A 670 15.87 -28.02 -29.80
N ASP A 671 15.10 -26.92 -29.81
CA ASP A 671 14.35 -26.47 -30.96
C ASP A 671 15.22 -26.35 -32.23
N GLY A 672 14.62 -26.62 -33.40
CA GLY A 672 15.34 -26.68 -34.67
C GLY A 672 15.94 -25.33 -35.11
N VAL A 673 15.41 -24.22 -34.61
CA VAL A 673 15.88 -22.87 -34.89
C VAL A 673 17.16 -22.57 -34.12
N THR A 674 17.15 -22.72 -32.80
CA THR A 674 18.31 -22.49 -31.94
C THR A 674 19.43 -23.46 -32.28
N ARG A 675 19.12 -24.74 -32.57
CA ARG A 675 20.10 -25.70 -33.11
C ARG A 675 20.78 -25.15 -34.36
N SER A 676 20.01 -24.64 -35.31
CA SER A 676 20.55 -24.16 -36.59
C SER A 676 21.45 -22.94 -36.44
N LEU A 677 21.16 -22.08 -35.46
CA LEU A 677 22.01 -20.94 -35.09
C LEU A 677 23.31 -21.39 -34.43
N LEU A 678 23.25 -22.31 -33.47
CA LEU A 678 24.44 -22.85 -32.80
C LEU A 678 25.35 -23.62 -33.77
N GLU A 679 24.78 -24.41 -34.68
CA GLU A 679 25.53 -25.06 -35.75
C GLU A 679 26.21 -24.05 -36.68
N LEU A 680 25.50 -22.97 -37.03
CA LEU A 680 26.06 -21.90 -37.84
C LEU A 680 27.20 -21.19 -37.09
N ALA A 681 27.03 -20.90 -35.79
CA ALA A 681 28.04 -20.28 -34.94
C ALA A 681 29.32 -21.14 -34.81
N ALA A 682 29.22 -22.46 -34.97
CA ALA A 682 30.38 -23.35 -35.02
C ALA A 682 31.09 -23.33 -36.38
N ASP A 683 30.37 -23.00 -37.46
CA ASP A 683 30.88 -23.03 -38.84
C ASP A 683 31.47 -21.68 -39.29
N VAL A 684 31.07 -20.58 -38.67
CA VAL A 684 31.50 -19.21 -39.01
C VAL A 684 32.06 -18.49 -37.80
N ASP A 685 32.74 -17.37 -38.03
CA ASP A 685 33.13 -16.46 -36.96
C ASP A 685 31.90 -16.02 -36.14
N PRO A 686 31.82 -16.35 -34.83
CA PRO A 686 30.67 -15.99 -33.98
C PRO A 686 30.42 -14.49 -33.95
N MET A 687 31.48 -13.68 -34.00
CA MET A 687 31.35 -12.22 -33.96
C MET A 687 30.64 -11.70 -35.22
N ARG A 688 31.03 -12.22 -36.38
CA ARG A 688 30.35 -11.94 -37.64
C ARG A 688 28.88 -12.36 -37.59
N LEU A 689 28.59 -13.54 -37.07
CA LEU A 689 27.22 -14.04 -36.93
C LEU A 689 26.37 -13.11 -36.04
N LEU A 690 26.87 -12.73 -34.87
CA LEU A 690 26.14 -11.85 -33.95
C LEU A 690 25.83 -10.50 -34.59
N ARG A 691 26.80 -9.88 -35.27
CA ARG A 691 26.57 -8.63 -35.99
C ARG A 691 25.52 -8.77 -37.08
N GLU A 692 25.60 -9.84 -37.89
CA GLU A 692 24.60 -10.11 -38.94
C GLU A 692 23.21 -10.37 -38.34
N LEU A 693 23.11 -11.08 -37.22
CA LEU A 693 21.84 -11.31 -36.53
C LEU A 693 21.25 -10.03 -35.95
N VAL A 694 22.06 -9.22 -35.27
CA VAL A 694 21.60 -7.97 -34.67
C VAL A 694 21.03 -7.03 -35.74
N VAL A 695 21.61 -6.95 -36.94
CA VAL A 695 21.02 -6.18 -38.05
C VAL A 695 19.64 -6.71 -38.49
N LEU A 696 19.42 -8.02 -38.42
CA LEU A 696 18.17 -8.66 -38.87
C LEU A 696 17.08 -8.75 -37.79
N THR A 697 17.47 -8.89 -36.52
CA THR A 697 16.57 -9.23 -35.42
C THR A 697 16.35 -8.08 -34.45
N THR A 698 17.17 -7.03 -34.49
CA THR A 698 16.99 -5.88 -33.60
C THR A 698 15.61 -5.24 -33.86
N PRO A 699 14.76 -5.09 -32.84
CA PRO A 699 13.49 -4.42 -32.99
C PRO A 699 13.73 -2.96 -33.38
N MET A 700 13.07 -2.49 -34.44
CA MET A 700 13.12 -1.08 -34.85
C MET A 700 12.58 -0.11 -33.79
N GLN A 701 11.85 -0.62 -32.79
CA GLN A 701 11.46 0.13 -31.59
C GLN A 701 12.52 -0.08 -30.52
N VAL A 702 13.26 0.99 -30.18
CA VAL A 702 14.44 1.02 -29.29
C VAL A 702 14.06 0.98 -27.80
N ASP A 703 12.85 0.51 -27.47
CA ASP A 703 12.45 0.37 -26.07
C ASP A 703 12.95 -0.99 -25.56
N THR A 704 14.15 -0.97 -24.99
CA THR A 704 14.97 -2.10 -24.50
C THR A 704 14.37 -2.80 -23.26
N GLY A 705 13.05 -2.78 -23.09
CA GLY A 705 12.34 -3.33 -21.94
C GLY A 705 11.62 -4.63 -22.30
N ALA A 706 12.40 -5.73 -22.28
CA ALA A 706 12.02 -7.14 -22.28
C ALA A 706 11.23 -7.72 -23.47
N ASP A 707 11.73 -8.87 -23.96
CA ASP A 707 11.06 -9.78 -24.90
C ASP A 707 10.01 -10.69 -24.25
N SER A 708 9.62 -10.42 -23.01
CA SER A 708 8.74 -11.28 -22.24
C SER A 708 7.35 -10.68 -22.15
N HIS A 709 6.34 -11.49 -22.44
CA HIS A 709 4.95 -11.16 -22.16
C HIS A 709 4.74 -10.85 -20.67
N ILE A 710 3.93 -9.82 -20.37
CA ILE A 710 3.51 -9.51 -18.99
C ILE A 710 2.05 -9.94 -18.84
N LEU A 711 1.82 -10.87 -17.91
CA LEU A 711 0.48 -11.33 -17.54
C LEU A 711 -0.08 -10.41 -16.45
N LEU A 712 -1.29 -9.90 -16.64
CA LEU A 712 -1.98 -9.07 -15.64
C LEU A 712 -2.96 -9.94 -14.86
N HIS A 713 -2.92 -9.85 -13.54
CA HIS A 713 -3.87 -10.55 -12.68
C HIS A 713 -4.35 -9.67 -11.53
N ARG A 714 -5.64 -9.71 -11.23
CA ARG A 714 -6.23 -8.92 -10.16
C ARG A 714 -6.46 -9.79 -8.93
N LEU A 715 -6.00 -9.29 -7.78
CA LEU A 715 -6.37 -9.80 -6.47
C LEU A 715 -7.42 -8.88 -5.86
N ALA A 716 -8.59 -9.43 -5.54
CA ALA A 716 -9.73 -8.64 -5.12
C ALA A 716 -10.41 -9.18 -3.86
N GLY A 717 -11.03 -8.25 -3.12
CA GLY A 717 -11.73 -8.56 -1.85
C GLY A 717 -13.07 -9.27 -2.06
N ASP A 718 -13.57 -9.36 -3.29
CA ASP A 718 -14.84 -10.00 -3.67
C ASP A 718 -14.70 -11.48 -4.06
N ASN A 719 -13.49 -12.05 -3.98
CA ASN A 719 -13.27 -13.48 -4.19
C ASN A 719 -14.15 -14.33 -3.27
N SER A 720 -14.76 -15.41 -3.80
CA SER A 720 -15.56 -16.32 -2.98
C SER A 720 -14.65 -17.23 -2.13
N SER A 721 -15.07 -17.52 -0.91
CA SER A 721 -14.39 -18.50 -0.04
C SER A 721 -15.17 -19.82 -0.07
N PRO A 722 -14.51 -20.97 -0.30
CA PRO A 722 -15.13 -22.29 -0.15
C PRO A 722 -15.41 -22.67 1.30
N LEU A 723 -14.83 -21.97 2.29
CA LEU A 723 -15.01 -22.30 3.71
C LEU A 723 -16.46 -22.06 4.18
N PRO A 724 -16.93 -22.84 5.18
CA PRO A 724 -18.31 -22.80 5.64
C PRO A 724 -18.55 -21.65 6.65
N PHE A 725 -18.33 -20.38 6.26
CA PHE A 725 -18.68 -19.20 7.06
C PHE A 725 -20.19 -18.96 7.15
N THR A 726 -20.94 -19.95 7.65
CA THR A 726 -22.40 -19.98 7.65
C THR A 726 -23.02 -18.78 8.36
N ALA A 727 -22.40 -18.30 9.44
CA ALA A 727 -22.88 -17.14 10.17
C ALA A 727 -22.68 -15.82 9.41
N LEU A 728 -21.80 -15.73 8.40
CA LEU A 728 -21.62 -14.53 7.57
C LEU A 728 -22.43 -14.54 6.27
N ARG A 729 -22.82 -15.73 5.79
CA ARG A 729 -23.56 -15.87 4.54
C ARG A 729 -24.98 -15.30 4.66
N ASP A 730 -25.45 -14.70 3.58
CA ASP A 730 -26.81 -14.18 3.45
C ASP A 730 -27.79 -15.27 2.97
N SER A 731 -29.03 -14.89 2.65
CA SER A 731 -30.05 -15.83 2.15
C SER A 731 -29.74 -16.42 0.78
N ALA A 732 -28.86 -15.79 -0.01
CA ALA A 732 -28.38 -16.32 -1.29
C ALA A 732 -27.17 -17.26 -1.10
N GLY A 733 -26.67 -17.41 0.13
CA GLY A 733 -25.50 -18.23 0.43
C GLY A 733 -24.17 -17.52 0.15
N GLU A 734 -24.19 -16.23 -0.17
CA GLU A 734 -22.99 -15.43 -0.44
C GLU A 734 -22.56 -14.65 0.80
N ILE A 735 -21.27 -14.29 0.88
CA ILE A 735 -20.77 -13.42 1.95
C ILE A 735 -20.77 -11.99 1.41
N PRO A 736 -21.64 -11.08 1.90
CA PRO A 736 -21.64 -9.71 1.43
C PRO A 736 -20.28 -9.05 1.69
N LEU A 737 -19.74 -8.34 0.69
CA LEU A 737 -18.42 -7.72 0.81
C LEU A 737 -18.29 -6.80 2.04
N ALA A 738 -19.36 -6.08 2.38
CA ALA A 738 -19.40 -5.20 3.55
C ALA A 738 -19.31 -5.95 4.89
N ASP A 739 -19.71 -7.22 4.92
CA ASP A 739 -19.55 -8.10 6.09
C ASP A 739 -18.22 -8.83 6.05
N LYS A 740 -17.67 -9.07 4.86
CA LYS A 740 -16.34 -9.65 4.69
C LYS A 740 -15.23 -8.68 5.12
N VAL A 741 -15.16 -7.51 4.49
CA VAL A 741 -14.09 -6.52 4.68
C VAL A 741 -14.66 -5.23 5.29
N ARG A 742 -14.39 -5.00 6.57
CA ARG A 742 -14.97 -3.90 7.37
C ARG A 742 -14.39 -2.54 7.03
N GLY A 743 -13.17 -2.51 6.49
CA GLY A 743 -12.50 -1.28 6.12
C GLY A 743 -13.18 -0.48 5.03
N SER A 744 -14.04 -1.11 4.21
CA SER A 744 -14.80 -0.46 3.13
C SER A 744 -15.84 0.55 3.64
N GLY A 745 -16.27 0.44 4.90
CA GLY A 745 -17.19 1.37 5.55
C GLY A 745 -16.59 2.76 5.81
N LEU A 746 -17.45 3.76 5.97
CA LEU A 746 -17.08 5.14 6.34
C LEU A 746 -16.04 5.79 5.39
N GLY A 747 -16.19 5.60 4.08
CA GLY A 747 -15.26 6.16 3.10
C GLY A 747 -13.85 5.55 3.19
N ASN A 748 -13.79 4.24 3.38
CA ASN A 748 -12.58 3.44 3.55
C ASN A 748 -11.85 3.62 4.90
N PHE A 749 -12.47 4.16 5.96
CA PHE A 749 -11.87 4.30 7.30
C PHE A 749 -12.40 3.31 8.34
N GLY A 750 -13.32 2.42 7.96
CA GLY A 750 -14.05 1.54 8.88
C GLY A 750 -13.14 0.74 9.81
N ALA A 751 -12.10 0.09 9.30
CA ALA A 751 -11.27 -0.83 10.09
C ALA A 751 -10.45 -0.09 11.15
N PHE A 752 -10.16 1.20 10.98
CA PHE A 752 -9.40 1.97 11.97
C PHE A 752 -10.20 2.17 13.28
N LEU A 753 -11.52 1.95 13.25
CA LEU A 753 -12.38 2.01 14.42
C LEU A 753 -12.28 0.80 15.35
N SER A 754 -11.71 -0.35 14.96
CA SER A 754 -11.58 -1.51 15.86
C SER A 754 -10.36 -2.35 15.51
N ALA A 755 -9.56 -2.73 16.52
CA ALA A 755 -8.46 -3.66 16.32
C ALA A 755 -8.94 -5.01 15.81
N LYS A 756 -10.12 -5.47 16.27
CA LYS A 756 -10.73 -6.72 15.84
C LYS A 756 -11.14 -6.69 14.36
N TRP A 757 -11.63 -5.54 13.87
CA TRP A 757 -11.92 -5.36 12.44
C TRP A 757 -10.66 -5.33 11.59
N ARG A 758 -9.56 -4.74 12.07
CA ARG A 758 -8.26 -4.83 11.38
C ARG A 758 -7.76 -6.27 11.30
N ALA A 759 -7.85 -7.02 12.39
CA ALA A 759 -7.48 -8.43 12.38
C ALA A 759 -8.36 -9.24 11.39
N ASN A 760 -9.66 -8.96 11.34
CA ASN A 760 -10.57 -9.54 10.34
C ASN A 760 -10.16 -9.21 8.91
N ASP A 761 -9.90 -7.93 8.61
CA ASP A 761 -9.54 -7.51 7.25
C ASP A 761 -8.20 -8.09 6.81
N TRP A 762 -7.23 -8.22 7.74
CA TRP A 762 -5.96 -8.92 7.49
C TRP A 762 -6.18 -10.39 7.14
N MET A 763 -7.01 -11.11 7.92
CA MET A 763 -7.37 -12.50 7.64
C MET A 763 -8.01 -12.65 6.25
N TRP A 764 -8.99 -11.80 5.93
CA TRP A 764 -9.64 -11.84 4.62
C TRP A 764 -8.69 -11.52 3.48
N GLY A 765 -7.76 -10.58 3.68
CA GLY A 765 -6.67 -10.33 2.73
C GLY A 765 -5.90 -11.60 2.36
N ARG A 766 -5.55 -12.41 3.37
CA ARG A 766 -4.88 -13.70 3.15
C ARG A 766 -5.77 -14.71 2.45
N LEU A 767 -7.01 -14.89 2.91
CA LEU A 767 -7.97 -15.83 2.30
C LEU A 767 -8.23 -15.51 0.83
N ASP A 768 -8.35 -14.22 0.49
CA ASP A 768 -8.62 -13.74 -0.86
C ASP A 768 -7.41 -13.84 -1.77
N ALA A 769 -6.21 -13.63 -1.23
CA ALA A 769 -4.97 -13.87 -1.95
C ALA A 769 -4.79 -15.37 -2.28
N VAL A 770 -5.15 -16.30 -1.38
CA VAL A 770 -5.17 -17.74 -1.72
C VAL A 770 -6.06 -17.98 -2.94
N ALA A 771 -7.29 -17.49 -2.91
CA ALA A 771 -8.25 -17.67 -4.01
C ALA A 771 -7.75 -17.06 -5.33
N GLY A 772 -7.02 -15.95 -5.27
CA GLY A 772 -6.44 -15.30 -6.43
C GLY A 772 -5.12 -15.92 -6.92
N LEU A 773 -4.27 -16.46 -6.05
CA LEU A 773 -2.97 -17.02 -6.46
C LEU A 773 -3.09 -18.44 -7.03
N VAL A 774 -4.06 -19.24 -6.57
CA VAL A 774 -4.24 -20.64 -7.04
C VAL A 774 -4.44 -20.75 -8.57
N PRO A 775 -5.25 -19.91 -9.23
CA PRO A 775 -5.37 -19.92 -10.70
C PRO A 775 -4.05 -19.74 -11.46
N MET A 776 -3.06 -19.08 -10.87
CA MET A 776 -1.74 -18.87 -11.49
C MET A 776 -0.88 -20.15 -11.47
N LEU A 777 -1.08 -21.02 -10.47
CA LEU A 777 -0.34 -22.28 -10.33
C LEU A 777 -1.09 -23.46 -10.96
N ILE A 778 -2.43 -23.43 -10.93
CA ILE A 778 -3.32 -24.43 -11.53
C ILE A 778 -3.77 -23.94 -12.91
N GLU A 779 -2.79 -23.78 -13.79
CA GLU A 779 -2.97 -23.36 -15.19
C GLU A 779 -2.93 -24.61 -16.09
N PRO A 780 -3.98 -24.86 -16.92
CA PRO A 780 -4.14 -26.15 -17.62
C PRO A 780 -2.94 -26.54 -18.48
N ASP A 781 -2.47 -25.62 -19.32
CA ASP A 781 -1.39 -25.88 -20.26
C ASP A 781 -0.08 -26.22 -19.53
N ARG A 782 0.22 -25.49 -18.46
CA ARG A 782 1.40 -25.73 -17.64
C ARG A 782 1.32 -27.07 -16.89
N LEU A 783 0.14 -27.45 -16.37
CA LEU A 783 -0.04 -28.76 -15.74
C LEU A 783 0.22 -29.91 -16.72
N VAL A 784 -0.31 -29.82 -17.95
CA VAL A 784 -0.08 -30.85 -18.98
C VAL A 784 1.40 -30.93 -19.35
N ARG A 785 2.07 -29.78 -19.53
CA ARG A 785 3.49 -29.74 -19.92
C ARG A 785 4.40 -30.37 -18.88
N HIS A 786 4.29 -29.97 -17.62
CA HIS A 786 5.23 -30.42 -16.58
C HIS A 786 4.86 -31.78 -15.99
N ASN A 787 3.62 -32.23 -16.14
CA ASN A 787 3.14 -33.49 -15.58
C ASN A 787 2.73 -34.50 -16.66
N GLY A 788 3.14 -34.30 -17.91
CA GLY A 788 2.83 -35.21 -19.04
C GLY A 788 3.26 -36.66 -18.81
N GLN A 789 4.37 -36.88 -18.08
CA GLN A 789 4.84 -38.21 -17.71
C GLN A 789 4.01 -38.86 -16.60
N LEU A 790 3.44 -38.06 -15.70
CA LEU A 790 2.57 -38.52 -14.62
C LEU A 790 1.16 -38.85 -15.13
N GLY A 791 0.69 -38.13 -16.15
CA GLY A 791 -0.67 -38.21 -16.66
C GLY A 791 -1.73 -37.73 -15.66
N ALA A 792 -3.00 -37.92 -16.00
CA ALA A 792 -4.13 -37.47 -15.18
C ALA A 792 -4.15 -38.16 -13.80
N ASP A 793 -3.96 -39.48 -13.75
CA ASP A 793 -3.96 -40.26 -12.51
C ASP A 793 -2.81 -39.85 -11.58
N GLY A 794 -1.60 -39.77 -12.11
CA GLY A 794 -0.42 -39.38 -11.32
C GLY A 794 -0.51 -37.95 -10.79
N LEU A 795 -1.06 -37.01 -11.57
CA LEU A 795 -1.32 -35.65 -11.09
C LEU A 795 -2.42 -35.63 -10.03
N GLY A 796 -3.49 -36.42 -10.21
CA GLY A 796 -4.56 -36.58 -9.22
C GLY A 796 -4.05 -37.12 -7.87
N ASP A 797 -3.17 -38.12 -7.90
CA ASP A 797 -2.53 -38.68 -6.71
C ASP A 797 -1.56 -37.67 -6.06
N ALA A 798 -0.87 -36.87 -6.87
CA ALA A 798 -0.02 -35.80 -6.36
C ALA A 798 -0.81 -34.71 -5.63
N LEU A 799 -1.93 -34.27 -6.22
CA LEU A 799 -2.86 -33.34 -5.57
C LEU A 799 -3.46 -33.95 -4.30
N GLN A 800 -3.86 -35.22 -4.31
CA GLN A 800 -4.37 -35.89 -3.11
C GLN A 800 -3.37 -35.82 -1.95
N ARG A 801 -2.09 -36.06 -2.20
CA ARG A 801 -1.02 -35.98 -1.19
C ARG A 801 -0.93 -34.57 -0.61
N ILE A 802 -0.84 -33.55 -1.46
CA ILE A 802 -0.74 -32.13 -1.05
C ILE A 802 -1.99 -31.72 -0.25
N LEU A 803 -3.17 -32.10 -0.75
CA LEU A 803 -4.45 -31.65 -0.21
C LEU A 803 -4.89 -32.41 1.05
N SER A 804 -4.32 -33.59 1.33
CA SER A 804 -4.71 -34.40 2.50
C SER A 804 -3.69 -34.38 3.64
N ARG A 805 -2.46 -33.91 3.42
CA ARG A 805 -1.38 -33.95 4.43
C ARG A 805 -1.20 -32.60 5.12
N PRO A 806 -1.26 -32.51 6.47
CA PRO A 806 -0.84 -31.32 7.20
C PRO A 806 0.70 -31.25 7.29
N THR A 807 1.26 -30.04 7.33
CA THR A 807 2.71 -29.83 7.40
C THR A 807 3.09 -29.00 8.63
N GLU A 808 4.27 -29.27 9.19
CA GLU A 808 4.83 -28.53 10.34
C GLU A 808 5.07 -27.04 9.98
N ALA A 809 5.40 -26.77 8.71
CA ALA A 809 5.55 -25.42 8.18
C ALA A 809 4.26 -24.57 8.24
N GLU A 810 3.09 -25.20 8.17
CA GLU A 810 1.78 -24.54 8.21
C GLU A 810 1.22 -24.40 9.63
N LEU A 811 1.34 -25.46 10.44
CA LEU A 811 0.66 -25.56 11.74
C LEU A 811 1.61 -25.41 12.94
N GLY A 812 2.92 -25.28 12.68
CA GLY A 812 3.96 -25.38 13.70
C GLY A 812 4.11 -26.80 14.24
N GLU A 813 4.89 -26.95 15.32
CA GLU A 813 5.00 -28.21 16.03
C GLU A 813 3.64 -28.64 16.62
N ILE A 814 3.10 -29.73 16.08
CA ILE A 814 1.89 -30.40 16.55
C ILE A 814 2.24 -31.83 16.97
N ASP A 815 1.55 -32.33 18.00
CA ASP A 815 1.71 -33.72 18.41
C ASP A 815 1.10 -34.69 17.37
N GLU A 816 1.50 -35.96 17.42
CA GLU A 816 1.04 -36.99 16.49
C GLU A 816 -0.49 -37.15 16.47
N THR A 817 -1.15 -36.90 17.60
CA THR A 817 -2.61 -37.04 17.71
C THR A 817 -3.31 -35.93 16.93
N SER A 818 -2.88 -34.68 17.09
CA SER A 818 -3.34 -33.54 16.31
C SER A 818 -3.01 -33.68 14.83
N ALA A 819 -1.80 -34.14 14.49
CA ALA A 819 -1.42 -34.41 13.10
C ALA A 819 -2.35 -35.42 12.43
N ARG A 820 -2.68 -36.52 13.12
CA ARG A 820 -3.65 -37.51 12.62
C ARG A 820 -5.04 -36.93 12.44
N LYS A 821 -5.56 -36.17 13.42
CA LYS A 821 -6.86 -35.49 13.30
C LYS A 821 -6.92 -34.57 12.08
N TRP A 822 -5.85 -33.80 11.85
CA TRP A 822 -5.74 -32.92 10.68
C TRP A 822 -5.69 -33.72 9.38
N HIS A 823 -4.94 -34.81 9.32
CA HIS A 823 -4.90 -35.68 8.16
C HIS A 823 -6.28 -36.28 7.84
N GLU A 824 -6.98 -36.83 8.84
CA GLU A 824 -8.34 -37.37 8.68
C GLU A 824 -9.33 -36.30 8.20
N PHE A 825 -9.26 -35.10 8.78
CA PHE A 825 -10.11 -33.97 8.39
C PHE A 825 -9.88 -33.56 6.93
N LEU A 826 -8.62 -33.34 6.54
CA LEU A 826 -8.25 -32.91 5.19
C LEU A 826 -8.52 -33.99 4.14
N ALA A 827 -8.23 -35.25 4.46
CA ALA A 827 -8.58 -36.39 3.60
C ALA A 827 -10.10 -36.48 3.37
N GLY A 828 -10.90 -36.20 4.41
CA GLY A 828 -12.35 -36.07 4.30
C GLY A 828 -12.77 -34.95 3.34
N ARG A 829 -12.14 -33.76 3.43
CA ARG A 829 -12.40 -32.65 2.48
C ARG A 829 -12.00 -33.01 1.04
N TRP A 830 -10.87 -33.68 0.83
CA TRP A 830 -10.47 -34.16 -0.49
C TRP A 830 -11.46 -35.18 -1.06
N ALA A 831 -11.94 -36.12 -0.25
CA ALA A 831 -12.87 -37.15 -0.68
C ALA A 831 -14.16 -36.57 -1.32
N GLU A 832 -14.65 -35.42 -0.82
CA GLU A 832 -15.82 -34.71 -1.38
C GLU A 832 -15.62 -34.24 -2.83
N HIS A 833 -14.38 -33.91 -3.22
CA HIS A 833 -14.06 -33.34 -4.53
C HIS A 833 -13.35 -34.32 -5.47
N SER A 834 -12.72 -35.36 -4.92
CA SER A 834 -11.77 -36.25 -5.62
C SER A 834 -12.27 -36.80 -6.95
N GLY A 835 -13.52 -37.28 -7.03
CA GLY A 835 -14.08 -37.82 -8.27
C GLY A 835 -14.22 -36.78 -9.38
N ALA A 836 -14.67 -35.57 -9.03
CA ALA A 836 -14.81 -34.47 -9.99
C ALA A 836 -13.45 -33.89 -10.40
N VAL A 837 -12.50 -33.79 -9.47
CA VAL A 837 -11.11 -33.38 -9.79
C VAL A 837 -10.48 -34.37 -10.77
N ARG A 838 -10.56 -35.67 -10.49
CA ARG A 838 -10.03 -36.70 -11.41
C ARG A 838 -10.67 -36.61 -12.79
N SER A 839 -11.99 -36.39 -12.86
CA SER A 839 -12.70 -36.19 -14.14
C SER A 839 -12.22 -34.95 -14.90
N GLU A 840 -12.00 -33.81 -14.22
CA GLU A 840 -11.45 -32.59 -14.84
C GLU A 840 -10.04 -32.82 -15.39
N LEU A 841 -9.19 -33.54 -14.65
CA LEU A 841 -7.83 -33.88 -15.10
C LEU A 841 -7.83 -34.86 -16.26
N GLU A 842 -8.66 -35.91 -16.22
CA GLU A 842 -8.81 -36.86 -17.33
C GLU A 842 -9.21 -36.14 -18.62
N ALA A 843 -10.17 -35.21 -18.56
CA ALA A 843 -10.59 -34.39 -19.69
C ALA A 843 -9.45 -33.50 -20.22
N LEU A 844 -8.70 -32.87 -19.32
CA LEU A 844 -7.55 -32.03 -19.65
C LEU A 844 -6.47 -32.81 -20.41
N PHE A 845 -6.05 -33.96 -19.89
CA PHE A 845 -5.01 -34.78 -20.53
C PHE A 845 -5.49 -35.48 -21.81
N ALA A 846 -6.78 -35.77 -21.92
CA ALA A 846 -7.35 -36.37 -23.12
C ALA A 846 -7.42 -35.38 -24.29
N ASN A 847 -7.82 -34.13 -24.03
CA ASN A 847 -7.90 -33.06 -25.05
C ASN A 847 -7.21 -31.78 -24.57
N PRO A 848 -5.86 -31.71 -24.55
CA PRO A 848 -5.14 -30.57 -24.00
C PRO A 848 -5.37 -29.23 -24.71
N THR A 849 -5.89 -29.25 -25.93
CA THR A 849 -6.12 -28.05 -26.74
C THR A 849 -7.46 -27.37 -26.47
N ASP A 850 -8.36 -28.04 -25.73
CA ASP A 850 -9.68 -27.49 -25.39
C ASP A 850 -9.58 -26.55 -24.18
N GLU A 851 -10.61 -25.73 -23.95
CA GLU A 851 -10.66 -24.83 -22.80
C GLU A 851 -11.05 -25.60 -21.53
N HIS A 852 -10.14 -25.66 -20.56
CA HIS A 852 -10.35 -26.37 -19.29
C HIS A 852 -10.31 -25.41 -18.09
N PRO A 853 -11.45 -25.00 -17.52
CA PRO A 853 -11.47 -24.02 -16.43
C PRO A 853 -10.95 -24.58 -15.08
N LEU A 854 -10.90 -25.91 -14.93
CA LEU A 854 -10.46 -26.62 -13.72
C LEU A 854 -11.13 -26.10 -12.43
N THR A 855 -12.44 -25.83 -12.50
CA THR A 855 -13.21 -25.14 -11.46
C THR A 855 -13.19 -25.89 -10.13
N VAL A 856 -13.40 -27.21 -10.16
CA VAL A 856 -13.44 -28.03 -8.94
C VAL A 856 -12.04 -28.24 -8.39
N THR A 857 -11.06 -28.46 -9.26
CA THR A 857 -9.65 -28.60 -8.91
C THR A 857 -9.14 -27.35 -8.20
N ARG A 858 -9.35 -26.17 -8.78
CA ARG A 858 -8.99 -24.88 -8.17
C ARG A 858 -9.71 -24.69 -6.83
N ARG A 859 -11.00 -24.99 -6.74
CA ARG A 859 -11.78 -24.89 -5.50
C ARG A 859 -11.22 -25.77 -4.39
N ALA A 860 -10.86 -27.02 -4.68
CA ALA A 860 -10.30 -27.96 -3.72
C ALA A 860 -8.94 -27.49 -3.18
N VAL A 861 -8.08 -26.95 -4.06
CA VAL A 861 -6.78 -26.35 -3.68
C VAL A 861 -6.97 -25.10 -2.82
N VAL A 862 -7.86 -24.19 -3.22
CA VAL A 862 -8.20 -22.99 -2.43
C VAL A 862 -8.71 -23.38 -1.05
N GLU A 863 -9.62 -24.35 -0.97
CA GLU A 863 -10.20 -24.80 0.29
C GLU A 863 -9.13 -25.32 1.25
N ARG A 864 -8.25 -26.20 0.78
CA ARG A 864 -7.13 -26.73 1.57
C ARG A 864 -6.24 -25.63 2.15
N LEU A 865 -5.85 -24.66 1.32
CA LEU A 865 -4.96 -23.58 1.74
C LEU A 865 -5.68 -22.64 2.71
N GLN A 866 -6.93 -22.29 2.45
CA GLN A 866 -7.72 -21.41 3.34
C GLN A 866 -7.95 -22.01 4.73
N TRP A 867 -8.05 -23.34 4.88
CA TRP A 867 -8.14 -23.97 6.21
C TRP A 867 -6.92 -23.68 7.09
N THR A 868 -5.72 -23.57 6.51
CA THR A 868 -4.50 -23.24 7.27
C THR A 868 -4.41 -21.76 7.65
N VAL A 869 -4.85 -20.88 6.75
CA VAL A 869 -5.04 -19.45 7.05
C VAL A 869 -6.02 -19.29 8.21
N ALA A 870 -7.17 -19.98 8.16
CA ALA A 870 -8.18 -19.95 9.20
C ALA A 870 -7.65 -20.46 10.55
N ALA A 871 -6.87 -21.54 10.55
CA ALA A 871 -6.27 -22.12 11.76
C ALA A 871 -5.35 -21.14 12.51
N GLU A 872 -4.68 -20.26 11.77
CA GLU A 872 -3.77 -19.25 12.32
C GLU A 872 -4.48 -17.95 12.68
N GLU A 873 -5.39 -17.46 11.83
CA GLU A 873 -5.95 -16.12 11.96
C GLU A 873 -7.22 -16.06 12.82
N ILE A 874 -8.08 -17.08 12.81
CA ILE A 874 -9.32 -17.06 13.61
C ILE A 874 -9.02 -16.96 15.11
N PRO A 875 -8.07 -17.74 15.69
CA PRO A 875 -7.74 -17.62 17.11
C PRO A 875 -7.16 -16.25 17.44
N PHE A 876 -6.40 -15.68 16.51
CA PHE A 876 -5.83 -14.34 16.64
C PHE A 876 -6.93 -13.27 16.63
N VAL A 877 -7.86 -13.30 15.67
CA VAL A 877 -9.02 -12.39 15.65
C VAL A 877 -9.86 -12.54 16.92
N ALA A 878 -10.05 -13.76 17.43
CA ALA A 878 -10.80 -14.01 18.66
C ALA A 878 -10.09 -13.43 19.90
N ALA A 879 -8.76 -13.51 19.97
CA ALA A 879 -7.95 -12.98 21.06
C ALA A 879 -7.85 -11.44 21.04
N VAL A 880 -7.98 -10.82 19.87
CA VAL A 880 -7.99 -9.35 19.75
C VAL A 880 -9.31 -8.81 20.30
N GLY A 881 -9.20 -7.97 21.35
CA GLY A 881 -10.35 -7.28 21.94
C GLY A 881 -11.08 -6.41 20.91
N SER A 882 -12.41 -6.25 21.08
CA SER A 882 -13.24 -5.38 20.23
C SER A 882 -12.84 -3.89 20.28
N GLY A 883 -12.13 -3.51 21.34
CA GLY A 883 -11.49 -2.20 21.51
C GLY A 883 -10.27 -2.00 20.61
N ALA A 884 -9.34 -1.16 21.03
CA ALA A 884 -8.10 -0.89 20.29
C ALA A 884 -6.87 -1.47 21.01
N ASP A 885 -7.05 -2.51 21.83
CA ASP A 885 -5.97 -3.08 22.64
C ASP A 885 -4.80 -3.59 21.75
N PRO A 886 -3.59 -3.03 21.89
CA PRO A 886 -2.40 -3.49 21.17
C PRO A 886 -1.89 -4.85 21.66
N ASN A 887 -2.38 -5.37 22.79
CA ASN A 887 -1.79 -6.49 23.52
C ASN A 887 -2.54 -7.81 23.32
N ALA A 888 -2.89 -8.15 22.07
CA ALA A 888 -3.15 -9.55 21.76
C ALA A 888 -1.81 -10.31 21.85
N GLY A 889 -1.66 -11.15 22.87
CA GLY A 889 -0.56 -12.14 22.90
C GLY A 889 -0.61 -13.04 21.67
N ASP A 890 0.49 -13.76 21.36
CA ASP A 890 0.46 -14.75 20.27
C ASP A 890 -0.61 -15.81 20.56
N ALA A 891 -1.74 -15.69 19.87
CA ALA A 891 -2.75 -16.73 19.86
C ALA A 891 -2.15 -17.92 19.11
N ARG A 892 -2.04 -19.05 19.79
CA ARG A 892 -1.59 -20.30 19.15
C ARG A 892 -2.64 -20.75 18.14
N ALA A 893 -2.17 -21.28 17.02
CA ALA A 893 -3.04 -21.88 16.02
C ALA A 893 -3.91 -22.98 16.64
N VAL A 894 -5.16 -23.12 16.17
CA VAL A 894 -6.06 -24.17 16.65
C VAL A 894 -5.53 -25.52 16.17
N ARG A 895 -5.23 -26.39 17.14
CA ARG A 895 -4.66 -27.73 16.88
C ARG A 895 -5.71 -28.82 16.62
N ASP A 896 -6.99 -28.53 16.86
CA ASP A 896 -8.09 -29.45 16.60
C ASP A 896 -8.95 -28.93 15.42
N PRO A 897 -8.91 -29.58 14.25
CA PRO A 897 -9.65 -29.12 13.07
C PRO A 897 -11.18 -29.15 13.25
N GLY A 898 -11.71 -30.03 14.11
CA GLY A 898 -13.15 -30.07 14.39
C GLY A 898 -13.64 -28.84 15.15
N LEU A 899 -12.82 -28.36 16.11
CA LEU A 899 -13.08 -27.09 16.80
C LEU A 899 -12.97 -25.91 15.83
N LEU A 900 -11.99 -25.95 14.92
CA LEU A 900 -11.80 -24.92 13.91
C LEU A 900 -13.01 -24.82 12.96
N ASP A 901 -13.53 -25.95 12.45
CA ASP A 901 -14.73 -25.97 11.61
C ASP A 901 -15.93 -25.33 12.33
N GLN A 902 -16.14 -25.65 13.61
CA GLN A 902 -17.18 -25.02 14.43
C GLN A 902 -16.97 -23.50 14.55
N GLN A 903 -15.72 -23.05 14.76
CA GLN A 903 -15.38 -21.63 14.86
C GLN A 903 -15.59 -20.90 13.53
N VAL A 904 -15.21 -21.50 12.40
CA VAL A 904 -15.44 -20.95 11.05
C VAL A 904 -16.95 -20.78 10.80
N ARG A 905 -17.75 -21.80 11.13
CA ARG A 905 -19.23 -21.74 10.97
C ARG A 905 -19.87 -20.65 11.81
N ALA A 906 -19.39 -20.45 13.03
CA ALA A 906 -19.92 -19.47 13.98
C ALA A 906 -19.31 -18.06 13.84
N TYR A 907 -18.33 -17.86 12.96
CA TYR A 907 -17.60 -16.59 12.85
C TYR A 907 -18.50 -15.43 12.41
N ASP A 908 -18.54 -14.32 13.15
CA ASP A 908 -19.52 -13.24 12.96
C ASP A 908 -18.95 -11.81 13.02
N VAL A 909 -17.63 -11.64 13.17
CA VAL A 909 -16.97 -10.33 13.39
C VAL A 909 -17.33 -9.29 12.31
N GLY A 910 -17.60 -9.77 11.10
CA GLY A 910 -18.06 -9.01 9.94
C GLY A 910 -19.42 -8.31 10.10
N LYS A 911 -20.32 -8.86 10.91
CA LYS A 911 -21.69 -8.35 11.07
C LYS A 911 -21.78 -7.13 11.99
N GLN A 912 -20.75 -6.90 12.80
CA GLN A 912 -20.69 -5.78 13.72
C GLN A 912 -20.69 -4.46 12.96
N ARG A 913 -21.36 -3.44 13.50
CA ARG A 913 -21.48 -2.09 12.95
C ARG A 913 -20.86 -1.07 13.92
N PRO A 914 -20.58 0.18 13.48
CA PRO A 914 -20.08 1.22 14.37
C PRO A 914 -20.93 1.46 15.63
N SER A 915 -22.24 1.16 15.56
CA SER A 915 -23.16 1.19 16.71
C SER A 915 -22.86 0.16 17.79
N ASP A 916 -22.13 -0.90 17.45
CA ASP A 916 -21.84 -2.04 18.33
C ASP A 916 -20.50 -1.84 19.08
N LEU A 917 -19.75 -0.80 18.74
CA LEU A 917 -18.52 -0.41 19.42
C LEU A 917 -18.81 0.30 20.76
N GLU A 918 -17.82 0.35 21.65
CA GLU A 918 -17.97 1.01 22.95
C GLU A 918 -18.32 2.50 22.81
N GLU A 919 -19.47 2.89 23.37
CA GLU A 919 -20.06 4.23 23.28
C GLU A 919 -19.11 5.36 23.74
N ARG A 920 -18.26 5.08 24.74
CA ARG A 920 -17.29 6.07 25.26
C ARG A 920 -16.24 6.44 24.21
N ARG A 921 -15.80 5.47 23.42
CA ARG A 921 -14.78 5.64 22.38
C ARG A 921 -15.35 6.35 21.16
N MET A 922 -16.52 5.92 20.70
CA MET A 922 -17.22 6.60 19.60
C MET A 922 -17.49 8.07 19.93
N ALA A 923 -17.88 8.36 21.17
CA ALA A 923 -18.05 9.74 21.64
C ALA A 923 -16.72 10.53 21.63
N SER A 924 -15.61 9.94 22.10
CA SER A 924 -14.26 10.56 22.07
C SER A 924 -13.83 10.92 20.66
N LEU A 925 -13.89 9.95 19.75
CA LEU A 925 -13.49 10.14 18.38
C LEU A 925 -14.38 11.16 17.65
N ALA A 926 -15.70 11.06 17.78
CA ALA A 926 -16.65 11.95 17.11
C ALA A 926 -16.51 13.40 17.60
N THR A 927 -16.39 13.61 18.92
CA THR A 927 -16.20 14.94 19.49
C THR A 927 -14.89 15.58 19.03
N ARG A 928 -13.79 14.84 19.02
CA ARG A 928 -12.50 15.34 18.51
C ARG A 928 -12.50 15.66 17.04
N CYS A 929 -12.98 14.73 16.21
CA CYS A 929 -13.06 14.94 14.76
C CYS A 929 -13.92 16.16 14.46
N ALA A 930 -15.06 16.30 15.14
CA ALA A 930 -15.95 17.44 14.96
C ALA A 930 -15.31 18.75 15.46
N LEU A 931 -14.58 18.74 16.57
CA LEU A 931 -13.85 19.91 17.10
C LEU A 931 -12.74 20.37 16.14
N LEU A 932 -11.94 19.43 15.64
CA LEU A 932 -10.88 19.69 14.70
C LEU A 932 -11.44 20.16 13.35
N ALA A 933 -12.47 19.48 12.83
CA ALA A 933 -13.15 19.86 11.59
C ALA A 933 -13.79 21.25 11.68
N HIS A 934 -14.45 21.57 12.80
CA HIS A 934 -15.01 22.90 13.02
C HIS A 934 -13.93 23.99 12.94
N ARG A 935 -12.75 23.76 13.52
CA ARG A 935 -11.62 24.70 13.40
C ARG A 935 -11.02 24.72 12.01
N ALA A 936 -10.95 23.58 11.34
CA ALA A 936 -10.51 23.45 9.97
C ALA A 936 -11.41 24.26 9.00
N LEU A 937 -12.69 24.42 9.31
CA LEU A 937 -13.67 25.14 8.49
C LEU A 937 -13.69 26.66 8.73
N LEU A 938 -12.97 27.19 9.73
CA LEU A 938 -12.91 28.64 9.95
C LEU A 938 -12.23 29.33 8.74
N PRO A 939 -12.91 30.28 8.07
CA PRO A 939 -12.38 30.94 6.88
C PRO A 939 -11.22 31.89 7.23
N GLY A 940 -10.16 31.88 6.42
CA GLY A 940 -8.99 32.75 6.57
C GLY A 940 -9.21 34.21 6.17
N TRP A 941 -10.46 34.68 6.12
CA TRP A 941 -10.83 36.01 5.66
C TRP A 941 -10.32 37.10 6.61
N ARG A 942 -10.06 38.30 6.09
CA ARG A 942 -9.64 39.47 6.88
C ARG A 942 -10.81 40.47 7.03
N GLY A 943 -10.83 41.23 8.13
CA GLY A 943 -11.81 42.31 8.37
C GLY A 943 -13.20 41.83 8.83
N PHE A 944 -14.24 42.66 8.61
CA PHE A 944 -15.61 42.46 9.13
C PHE A 944 -16.25 41.12 8.75
N ARG A 945 -15.94 40.59 7.55
CA ARG A 945 -16.42 39.27 7.09
C ARG A 945 -15.89 38.12 7.95
N ARG A 946 -14.70 38.26 8.54
CA ARG A 946 -14.16 37.31 9.54
C ARG A 946 -15.00 37.35 10.80
N SER A 947 -15.29 38.54 11.32
CA SER A 947 -16.07 38.70 12.55
C SER A 947 -17.47 38.12 12.42
N LEU A 948 -18.15 38.38 11.29
CA LEU A 948 -19.49 37.84 11.02
C LEU A 948 -19.46 36.31 10.86
N ALA A 949 -18.56 35.77 10.03
CA ALA A 949 -18.43 34.33 9.84
C ALA A 949 -18.00 33.61 11.13
N THR A 950 -17.14 34.23 11.94
CA THR A 950 -16.72 33.70 13.24
C THR A 950 -17.89 33.71 14.22
N ALA A 951 -18.69 34.77 14.26
CA ALA A 951 -19.89 34.83 15.10
C ALA A 951 -20.93 33.76 14.69
N SER A 952 -21.22 33.62 13.39
CA SER A 952 -22.12 32.59 12.88
C SER A 952 -21.61 31.17 13.18
N MET A 953 -20.31 30.92 13.01
CA MET A 953 -19.69 29.63 13.31
C MET A 953 -19.67 29.34 14.82
N ILE A 954 -19.44 30.34 15.67
CA ILE A 954 -19.56 30.21 17.13
C ILE A 954 -20.99 29.80 17.50
N VAL A 955 -22.02 30.37 16.88
CA VAL A 955 -23.43 30.00 17.15
C VAL A 955 -23.75 28.58 16.63
N LEU A 956 -23.17 28.16 15.50
CA LEU A 956 -23.42 26.85 14.90
C LEU A 956 -22.64 25.70 15.56
N LYS A 957 -21.52 26.01 16.22
CA LYS A 957 -20.62 25.05 16.85
C LYS A 957 -21.33 24.11 17.85
N PRO A 958 -22.17 24.58 18.78
CA PRO A 958 -22.83 23.71 19.74
C PRO A 958 -23.82 22.77 19.06
N LEU A 959 -24.55 23.24 18.04
CA LEU A 959 -25.46 22.39 17.28
C LEU A 959 -24.72 21.24 16.59
N SER A 960 -23.56 21.53 15.99
CA SER A 960 -22.71 20.49 15.38
C SER A 960 -22.14 19.50 16.38
N MET A 961 -21.74 19.96 17.59
CA MET A 961 -21.28 19.09 18.67
C MET A 961 -22.39 18.22 19.23
N LEU A 962 -23.59 18.78 19.40
CA LEU A 962 -24.75 18.07 19.91
C LEU A 962 -25.18 16.98 18.93
N LEU A 963 -25.18 17.28 17.63
CA LEU A 963 -25.43 16.28 16.59
C LEU A 963 -24.36 15.19 16.57
N ALA A 964 -23.07 15.55 16.62
CA ALA A 964 -21.98 14.58 16.67
C ALA A 964 -22.06 13.68 17.90
N PHE A 965 -22.38 14.23 19.07
CA PHE A 965 -22.55 13.47 20.31
C PHE A 965 -23.81 12.61 20.30
N ALA A 966 -24.93 13.10 19.77
CA ALA A 966 -26.17 12.34 19.65
C ALA A 966 -26.02 11.13 18.72
N LEU A 967 -25.27 11.28 17.63
CA LEU A 967 -24.96 10.18 16.70
C LEU A 967 -23.96 9.18 17.29
N ALA A 968 -22.98 9.66 18.06
CA ALA A 968 -21.91 8.82 18.62
C ALA A 968 -22.28 8.13 19.93
N ALA A 969 -23.25 8.68 20.68
CA ALA A 969 -23.69 8.18 21.99
C ALA A 969 -25.23 8.21 22.12
N PRO A 970 -25.96 7.43 21.31
CA PRO A 970 -27.41 7.50 21.23
C PRO A 970 -28.11 7.11 22.54
N ARG A 971 -27.52 6.20 23.34
CA ARG A 971 -28.10 5.77 24.62
C ARG A 971 -27.98 6.87 25.68
N ARG A 972 -26.85 7.57 25.71
CA ARG A 972 -26.64 8.75 26.59
C ARG A 972 -27.52 9.93 26.16
N ALA A 973 -27.64 10.15 24.87
CA ALA A 973 -28.53 11.18 24.32
C ALA A 973 -30.00 10.88 24.66
N SER A 974 -30.46 9.64 24.47
CA SER A 974 -31.84 9.25 24.80
C SER A 974 -32.14 9.34 26.29
N LEU A 975 -31.18 9.03 27.17
CA LEU A 975 -31.33 9.23 28.61
C LEU A 975 -31.50 10.72 28.96
N GLY A 976 -30.70 11.60 28.35
CA GLY A 976 -30.83 13.04 28.52
C GLY A 976 -32.19 13.57 28.05
N THR A 977 -32.66 13.12 26.88
CA THR A 977 -33.98 13.49 26.35
C THR A 977 -35.12 12.92 27.20
N ALA A 978 -35.02 11.67 27.65
CA ALA A 978 -36.03 11.04 28.49
C ALA A 978 -36.15 11.73 29.85
N LEU A 979 -35.03 11.97 30.54
CA LEU A 979 -35.02 12.68 31.83
C LEU A 979 -35.55 14.10 31.72
N SER A 980 -35.19 14.82 30.64
CA SER A 980 -35.71 16.17 30.37
C SER A 980 -37.20 16.15 30.04
N GLY A 981 -37.65 15.18 29.23
CA GLY A 981 -39.06 15.01 28.87
C GLY A 981 -39.93 14.61 30.06
N THR A 982 -39.43 13.74 30.95
CA THR A 982 -40.13 13.38 32.19
C THR A 982 -40.24 14.57 33.14
N ALA A 983 -39.21 15.43 33.25
CA ALA A 983 -39.28 16.64 34.06
C ALA A 983 -40.33 17.65 33.53
N VAL A 984 -40.41 17.83 32.21
CA VAL A 984 -41.43 18.70 31.58
C VAL A 984 -42.84 18.12 31.77
N ALA A 985 -43.04 16.83 31.52
CA ALA A 985 -44.33 16.17 31.69
C ALA A 985 -44.83 16.18 33.15
N LEU A 986 -43.94 16.01 34.13
CA LEU A 986 -44.29 16.10 35.56
C LEU A 986 -44.77 17.51 35.93
N THR A 987 -44.16 18.54 35.32
CA THR A 987 -44.46 19.94 35.61
C THR A 987 -45.79 20.39 35.00
N GLU A 988 -46.15 19.90 33.79
CA GLU A 988 -47.47 20.14 33.21
C GLU A 988 -48.59 19.36 33.90
N PHE A 989 -48.34 18.09 34.29
CA PHE A 989 -49.36 17.26 34.91
C PHE A 989 -49.73 17.73 36.34
N MET A 990 -48.75 18.24 37.10
CA MET A 990 -48.97 18.87 38.42
C MET A 990 -49.77 20.18 38.35
N ARG A 991 -50.07 20.68 37.14
CA ARG A 991 -50.83 21.91 36.88
C ARG A 991 -52.29 21.66 36.43
N SER A 992 -52.71 20.41 36.25
CA SER A 992 -54.05 20.09 35.72
C SER A 992 -55.16 20.16 36.80
N PRO A 993 -56.23 20.95 36.62
CA PRO A 993 -57.33 21.11 37.59
C PRO A 993 -58.41 20.02 37.38
N VAL A 994 -58.14 18.78 37.79
CA VAL A 994 -59.07 17.63 37.59
C VAL A 994 -59.60 17.05 38.91
N ILE A 995 -59.44 17.76 40.04
CA ILE A 995 -60.09 17.37 41.31
C ILE A 995 -60.80 18.60 41.87
N ASP A 996 -61.92 19.00 41.26
CA ASP A 996 -62.90 19.90 41.88
C ASP A 996 -64.30 19.76 41.27
N SER A 997 -64.69 18.51 40.95
CA SER A 997 -66.08 18.19 40.59
C SER A 997 -66.60 17.10 41.52
N LEU A 998 -67.06 17.50 42.72
CA LEU A 998 -68.17 16.89 43.45
C LEU A 998 -68.58 17.85 44.59
N SER A 999 -69.87 18.20 44.59
CA SER A 999 -70.62 19.09 45.49
C SER A 999 -70.44 20.59 45.26
N ASP A 1000 -71.49 21.38 45.04
CA ASP A 1000 -72.83 21.11 44.53
C ASP A 1000 -73.38 22.49 44.15
N GLY A 1001 -74.20 22.55 43.11
CA GLY A 1001 -74.92 23.76 42.78
C GLY A 1001 -76.06 23.99 43.77
N ASP A 1002 -76.35 25.26 44.08
CA ASP A 1002 -77.75 25.68 44.09
C ASP A 1002 -77.95 27.15 43.69
N SER A 1003 -79.07 27.31 42.99
CA SER A 1003 -79.81 28.46 42.45
C SER A 1003 -80.10 29.57 43.49
N SER A 1004 -80.53 30.82 43.23
CA SER A 1004 -80.84 31.66 42.06
C SER A 1004 -81.30 33.06 42.55
N SER A 1005 -80.70 34.16 42.02
CA SER A 1005 -81.27 35.54 41.78
C SER A 1005 -81.88 36.38 42.94
N PRO A 1006 -82.27 37.68 42.77
CA PRO A 1006 -81.94 38.70 41.74
C PRO A 1006 -81.61 40.12 42.33
N GLY A 1007 -81.04 41.04 41.53
CA GLY A 1007 -81.24 42.49 41.71
C GLY A 1007 -80.00 43.41 41.84
N THR A 1008 -80.02 44.47 41.01
CA THR A 1008 -79.55 45.86 41.26
C THR A 1008 -78.08 46.18 41.56
N ASN A 1009 -77.50 47.02 40.67
CA ASN A 1009 -76.75 48.26 40.91
C ASN A 1009 -76.26 48.51 42.35
N GLU A 1010 -74.93 48.58 42.54
CA GLU A 1010 -74.18 49.85 42.60
C GLU A 1010 -74.69 50.83 43.67
N LEU A 1011 -73.91 51.00 44.75
CA LEU A 1011 -73.35 52.31 45.15
C LEU A 1011 -72.50 52.19 46.43
N ALA A 1012 -71.20 52.06 46.18
CA ALA A 1012 -70.14 52.86 46.78
C ALA A 1012 -69.99 52.92 48.32
N PHE A 1013 -68.79 52.48 48.74
CA PHE A 1013 -67.91 53.17 49.70
C PHE A 1013 -68.42 53.18 51.16
N ILE A 1014 -67.72 52.72 52.20
CA ILE A 1014 -66.36 53.01 52.67
C ILE A 1014 -66.11 51.99 53.79
N THR A 1015 -65.11 51.11 53.73
CA THR A 1015 -63.83 51.19 54.49
C THR A 1015 -63.06 49.91 54.11
N MET A 1016 -61.91 49.93 53.42
CA MET A 1016 -60.57 50.45 53.76
C MET A 1016 -60.01 49.84 55.06
N ARG A 1017 -58.78 49.27 54.99
CA ARG A 1017 -57.94 48.81 56.13
C ARG A 1017 -58.56 47.61 56.90
N GLU A 1018 -57.95 46.47 57.13
CA GLU A 1018 -56.55 46.10 57.32
C GLU A 1018 -56.45 44.56 57.30
N ALA A 1019 -56.03 43.98 56.17
CA ALA A 1019 -54.98 42.95 56.24
C ALA A 1019 -54.03 43.09 55.05
N ARG A 1020 -53.59 44.35 54.85
CA ARG A 1020 -52.34 44.72 54.17
C ARG A 1020 -51.14 44.25 55.00
N ARG A 1021 -51.10 42.95 55.32
CA ARG A 1021 -50.00 42.22 55.98
C ARG A 1021 -50.13 40.72 55.70
N VAL A 1022 -50.05 40.28 54.44
CA VAL A 1022 -49.19 39.17 53.95
C VAL A 1022 -49.11 39.26 52.40
N GLU A 1023 -48.96 40.46 51.85
CA GLU A 1023 -48.83 40.67 50.38
C GLU A 1023 -47.35 40.87 49.97
N GLU A 1024 -46.42 40.44 50.84
CA GLU A 1024 -44.96 40.50 50.58
C GLU A 1024 -44.33 39.10 50.34
N LEU A 1025 -45.12 38.04 50.14
CA LEU A 1025 -44.58 36.69 49.91
C LEU A 1025 -45.05 35.97 48.63
N GLU A 1026 -45.87 36.60 47.77
CA GLU A 1026 -46.23 35.98 46.47
C GLU A 1026 -45.16 36.17 45.39
N THR A 1027 -44.33 37.21 45.50
CA THR A 1027 -43.21 37.46 44.59
C THR A 1027 -42.03 36.50 44.78
N TRP A 1028 -42.10 35.52 45.68
CA TRP A 1028 -41.00 34.57 45.98
C TRP A 1028 -41.42 33.08 45.90
N ARG A 1029 -42.63 32.75 45.40
CA ARG A 1029 -43.07 31.34 45.25
C ARG A 1029 -42.14 30.48 44.40
N TRP A 1030 -41.40 31.11 43.47
CA TRP A 1030 -40.40 30.45 42.62
C TRP A 1030 -39.09 30.12 43.33
N LEU A 1031 -38.79 30.73 44.47
CA LEU A 1031 -37.58 30.47 45.28
C LEU A 1031 -37.77 29.42 46.37
N HIS A 1032 -39.00 28.93 46.58
CA HIS A 1032 -39.22 27.82 47.48
C HIS A 1032 -38.59 26.54 46.91
N VAL A 1033 -37.58 26.03 47.61
CA VAL A 1033 -37.07 24.67 47.38
C VAL A 1033 -38.16 23.65 47.70
N ILE A 1034 -39.04 23.97 48.66
CA ILE A 1034 -40.08 23.12 49.22
C ILE A 1034 -41.43 23.86 49.30
N GLU A 1035 -42.51 23.28 48.78
CA GLU A 1035 -43.90 23.77 48.87
C GLU A 1035 -44.76 22.77 49.66
N MET A 1036 -45.65 23.22 50.56
CA MET A 1036 -46.46 22.33 51.41
C MET A 1036 -47.91 22.23 50.90
N SER A 1037 -48.44 21.01 50.75
CA SER A 1037 -49.83 20.77 50.29
C SER A 1037 -50.43 19.53 50.94
N ASP A 1038 -51.69 19.63 51.38
CA ASP A 1038 -52.42 18.58 52.12
C ASP A 1038 -53.16 17.56 51.22
N SER A 1039 -52.90 17.52 49.91
CA SER A 1039 -53.58 16.61 48.96
C SER A 1039 -52.80 15.33 48.65
N TRP A 1040 -53.46 14.18 48.79
CA TRP A 1040 -52.90 12.84 48.57
C TRP A 1040 -52.60 12.61 47.07
N PRO A 1041 -51.46 12.00 46.68
CA PRO A 1041 -51.17 11.77 45.28
C PRO A 1041 -52.08 10.67 44.73
N GLY A 1042 -52.89 11.01 43.72
CA GLY A 1042 -53.68 10.03 42.99
C GLY A 1042 -52.80 8.93 42.36
N ALA A 1043 -53.44 7.84 41.91
CA ALA A 1043 -52.81 6.62 41.41
C ALA A 1043 -51.65 6.83 40.40
N VAL A 1044 -51.66 7.95 39.66
CA VAL A 1044 -50.65 8.30 38.65
C VAL A 1044 -49.27 8.64 39.25
N GLY A 1045 -49.21 9.24 40.45
CA GLY A 1045 -47.94 9.53 41.13
C GLY A 1045 -47.21 8.25 41.57
N TRP A 1046 -47.98 7.25 42.01
CA TRP A 1046 -47.46 5.92 42.32
C TRP A 1046 -46.96 5.18 41.09
N VAL A 1047 -47.64 5.32 39.95
CA VAL A 1047 -47.20 4.74 38.67
C VAL A 1047 -45.88 5.39 38.20
N ALA A 1048 -45.72 6.71 38.34
CA ALA A 1048 -44.48 7.39 37.96
C ALA A 1048 -43.27 7.01 38.84
N ALA A 1049 -43.47 6.91 40.15
CA ALA A 1049 -42.43 6.43 41.09
C ALA A 1049 -42.08 4.95 40.82
N LEU A 1050 -43.08 4.11 40.55
CA LEU A 1050 -42.89 2.72 40.19
C LEU A 1050 -42.14 2.57 38.86
N LEU A 1051 -42.44 3.38 37.85
CA LEU A 1051 -41.73 3.38 36.56
C LEU A 1051 -40.27 3.84 36.70
N ALA A 1052 -39.99 4.83 37.55
CA ALA A 1052 -38.62 5.26 37.85
C ALA A 1052 -37.81 4.17 38.57
N VAL A 1053 -38.44 3.44 39.50
CA VAL A 1053 -37.84 2.30 40.19
C VAL A 1053 -37.63 1.11 39.24
N ILE A 1054 -38.61 0.81 38.37
CA ILE A 1054 -38.49 -0.24 37.35
C ILE A 1054 -37.38 0.10 36.34
N ALA A 1055 -37.24 1.36 35.92
CA ALA A 1055 -36.17 1.82 35.04
C ALA A 1055 -34.79 1.68 35.71
N ALA A 1056 -34.68 2.04 36.99
CA ALA A 1056 -33.45 1.90 37.77
C ALA A 1056 -33.06 0.43 38.00
N LEU A 1057 -34.02 -0.44 38.32
CA LEU A 1057 -33.82 -1.88 38.51
C LEU A 1057 -33.46 -2.57 37.19
N ARG A 1058 -34.19 -2.26 36.10
CA ARG A 1058 -33.93 -2.80 34.76
C ARG A 1058 -32.56 -2.38 34.22
N TRP A 1059 -32.10 -1.17 34.55
CA TRP A 1059 -30.76 -0.69 34.21
C TRP A 1059 -29.64 -1.41 34.98
N GLY A 1060 -29.83 -1.68 36.27
CA GLY A 1060 -28.87 -2.47 37.08
C GLY A 1060 -28.76 -3.92 36.62
N TRP A 1061 -29.86 -4.50 36.13
CA TRP A 1061 -29.91 -5.89 35.68
C TRP A 1061 -29.36 -6.12 34.27
N LEU A 1062 -29.55 -5.20 33.33
CA LEU A 1062 -29.17 -5.38 31.92
C LEU A 1062 -27.66 -5.20 31.62
N LYS A 1063 -26.84 -4.81 32.61
CA LYS A 1063 -25.47 -4.35 32.32
C LYS A 1063 -24.31 -5.02 33.08
N THR A 1064 -24.54 -6.01 33.93
CA THR A 1064 -23.42 -6.66 34.64
C THR A 1064 -23.62 -8.15 34.84
N SER A 1065 -22.87 -8.96 34.08
CA SER A 1065 -22.60 -10.37 34.39
C SER A 1065 -21.41 -10.46 35.36
N GLY A 1066 -21.64 -10.94 36.59
CA GLY A 1066 -20.57 -11.23 37.56
C GLY A 1066 -20.91 -10.91 39.03
N ALA A 1067 -20.17 -11.49 39.98
CA ALA A 1067 -20.43 -11.45 41.42
C ALA A 1067 -20.49 -10.05 42.06
N ALA A 1068 -19.85 -9.04 41.44
CA ALA A 1068 -19.94 -7.63 41.86
C ALA A 1068 -21.27 -6.94 41.48
N ALA A 1069 -22.16 -7.65 40.76
CA ALA A 1069 -23.51 -7.19 40.44
C ALA A 1069 -24.43 -7.28 41.66
N LEU A 1070 -24.28 -8.29 42.52
CA LEU A 1070 -25.15 -8.47 43.69
C LEU A 1070 -24.92 -7.35 44.72
N THR A 1071 -23.67 -7.00 45.00
CA THR A 1071 -23.31 -5.94 45.95
C THR A 1071 -23.75 -4.56 45.45
N ARG A 1072 -23.60 -4.29 44.15
CA ARG A 1072 -24.04 -3.01 43.55
C ARG A 1072 -25.55 -2.93 43.35
N ALA A 1073 -26.22 -4.06 43.07
CA ALA A 1073 -27.67 -4.15 43.07
C ALA A 1073 -28.25 -4.02 44.49
N LEU A 1074 -27.59 -4.56 45.51
CA LEU A 1074 -27.96 -4.40 46.92
C LEU A 1074 -27.76 -2.96 47.40
N VAL A 1075 -26.67 -2.30 47.01
CA VAL A 1075 -26.47 -0.87 47.29
C VAL A 1075 -27.48 -0.02 46.50
N GLY A 1076 -27.83 -0.40 45.28
CA GLY A 1076 -28.89 0.23 44.48
C GLY A 1076 -30.29 0.05 45.09
N LEU A 1077 -30.61 -1.16 45.59
CA LEU A 1077 -31.84 -1.47 46.32
C LEU A 1077 -31.88 -0.76 47.67
N ALA A 1078 -30.76 -0.67 48.37
CA ALA A 1078 -30.64 0.06 49.64
C ALA A 1078 -30.79 1.57 49.41
N ALA A 1079 -30.17 2.13 48.37
CA ALA A 1079 -30.29 3.55 48.03
C ALA A 1079 -31.70 3.88 47.48
N ALA A 1080 -32.30 3.01 46.69
CA ALA A 1080 -33.69 3.15 46.23
C ALA A 1080 -34.67 3.02 47.40
N GLY A 1081 -34.45 2.05 48.31
CA GLY A 1081 -35.21 1.90 49.55
C GLY A 1081 -35.05 3.11 50.47
N LEU A 1082 -33.84 3.67 50.57
CA LEU A 1082 -33.57 4.89 51.34
C LEU A 1082 -34.23 6.11 50.70
N LEU A 1083 -34.24 6.23 49.36
CA LEU A 1083 -34.90 7.32 48.63
C LEU A 1083 -36.43 7.20 48.68
N VAL A 1084 -36.98 5.98 48.68
CA VAL A 1084 -38.40 5.74 48.90
C VAL A 1084 -38.77 6.00 50.36
N ALA A 1085 -37.92 5.61 51.33
CA ALA A 1085 -38.16 5.89 52.74
C ALA A 1085 -38.03 7.39 53.07
N VAL A 1086 -37.04 8.08 52.51
CA VAL A 1086 -36.87 9.54 52.60
C VAL A 1086 -37.98 10.26 51.86
N GLY A 1087 -38.41 9.74 50.71
CA GLY A 1087 -39.60 10.20 50.00
C GLY A 1087 -40.85 10.09 50.87
N CYS A 1088 -41.19 8.89 51.35
CA CYS A 1088 -42.33 8.65 52.25
C CYS A 1088 -42.25 9.48 53.54
N TRP A 1089 -41.04 9.69 54.09
CA TRP A 1089 -40.81 10.52 55.29
C TRP A 1089 -41.01 12.00 55.02
N LEU A 1090 -40.48 12.53 53.90
CA LEU A 1090 -40.71 13.91 53.44
C LEU A 1090 -42.19 14.13 53.06
N PHE A 1091 -42.85 13.12 52.49
CA PHE A 1091 -44.28 13.16 52.16
C PHE A 1091 -45.19 13.09 53.39
N GLY A 1092 -44.82 12.34 54.43
CA GLY A 1092 -45.52 12.35 55.72
C GLY A 1092 -45.47 13.70 56.44
N LEU A 1093 -44.56 14.59 56.00
CA LEU A 1093 -44.44 15.96 56.45
C LEU A 1093 -45.11 16.97 55.52
N GLY A 1094 -45.75 16.56 54.41
CA GLY A 1094 -46.45 17.46 53.47
C GLY A 1094 -45.55 18.23 52.49
N VAL A 1095 -44.28 17.83 52.32
CA VAL A 1095 -43.25 18.55 51.55
C VAL A 1095 -43.22 18.13 50.05
N ARG A 1096 -43.50 19.05 49.12
CA ARG A 1096 -43.21 18.95 47.67
C ARG A 1096 -41.99 19.81 47.30
N LEU A 1097 -41.31 19.52 46.18
CA LEU A 1097 -40.23 20.39 45.66
C LEU A 1097 -40.81 21.54 44.83
N GLY A 1098 -40.49 22.78 45.16
CA GLY A 1098 -40.87 23.94 44.33
C GLY A 1098 -39.96 24.09 43.09
N PRO A 1099 -40.18 25.10 42.22
CA PRO A 1099 -39.45 25.26 40.95
C PRO A 1099 -37.92 25.32 41.12
N LEU A 1100 -37.44 25.93 42.21
CA LEU A 1100 -36.02 25.94 42.59
C LEU A 1100 -35.53 24.54 43.02
N GLY A 1101 -36.36 23.79 43.73
CA GLY A 1101 -36.09 22.40 44.11
C GLY A 1101 -36.02 21.46 42.91
N LEU A 1102 -36.92 21.63 41.93
CA LEU A 1102 -36.92 20.90 40.67
C LEU A 1102 -35.71 21.23 39.79
N THR A 1103 -35.24 22.48 39.79
CA THR A 1103 -34.00 22.86 39.10
C THR A 1103 -32.75 22.35 39.82
N LEU A 1104 -32.73 22.33 41.16
CA LEU A 1104 -31.64 21.73 41.95
C LEU A 1104 -31.60 20.20 41.80
N VAL A 1105 -32.75 19.54 41.79
CA VAL A 1105 -32.87 18.10 41.51
C VAL A 1105 -32.55 17.81 40.05
N GLY A 1106 -32.96 18.66 39.12
CA GLY A 1106 -32.54 18.62 37.71
C GLY A 1106 -31.04 18.74 37.57
N ALA A 1107 -30.38 19.66 38.30
CA ALA A 1107 -28.93 19.79 38.35
C ALA A 1107 -28.25 18.56 38.98
N ALA A 1108 -28.86 17.98 40.00
CA ALA A 1108 -28.41 16.73 40.63
C ALA A 1108 -28.68 15.47 39.79
N ILE A 1109 -29.63 15.49 38.84
CA ILE A 1109 -29.86 14.43 37.86
C ILE A 1109 -28.91 14.61 36.66
N THR A 1110 -28.62 15.87 36.30
CA THR A 1110 -27.59 16.22 35.30
C THR A 1110 -26.18 15.83 35.79
N TRP A 1111 -25.99 15.70 37.11
CA TRP A 1111 -24.83 15.06 37.75
C TRP A 1111 -24.59 13.61 37.29
N TYR A 1112 -25.61 12.90 36.79
CA TYR A 1112 -25.38 11.58 36.20
C TYR A 1112 -24.68 11.66 34.84
N ALA A 1113 -24.91 12.74 34.08
CA ALA A 1113 -24.22 13.02 32.82
C ALA A 1113 -22.77 13.47 33.01
N THR A 1114 -22.40 13.98 34.21
CA THR A 1114 -21.04 14.47 34.52
C THR A 1114 -20.00 13.36 34.72
N PHE A 1115 -20.40 12.07 34.76
CA PHE A 1115 -19.46 10.94 34.83
C PHE A 1115 -18.62 10.73 33.56
N ALA A 1116 -18.91 11.43 32.46
CA ALA A 1116 -18.17 11.31 31.19
C ALA A 1116 -17.00 12.30 31.03
N LEU A 1117 -16.88 13.33 31.88
CA LEU A 1117 -15.97 14.48 31.65
C LEU A 1117 -14.73 14.46 32.56
N ARG A 1118 -13.61 15.09 32.15
CA ARG A 1118 -12.45 15.45 33.00
C ARG A 1118 -12.86 16.35 34.19
N THR A 1119 -12.10 16.31 35.29
CA THR A 1119 -12.40 16.99 36.57
C THR A 1119 -12.71 18.48 36.43
N THR A 1120 -11.97 19.20 35.59
CA THR A 1120 -12.20 20.63 35.32
C THR A 1120 -13.47 20.90 34.49
N GLY A 1121 -13.78 20.01 33.54
CA GLY A 1121 -15.03 20.05 32.78
C GLY A 1121 -16.26 19.70 33.63
N ARG A 1122 -16.10 18.82 34.63
CA ARG A 1122 -17.15 18.54 35.63
C ARG A 1122 -17.50 19.80 36.41
N VAL A 1123 -16.50 20.48 36.97
CA VAL A 1123 -16.70 21.74 37.72
C VAL A 1123 -17.36 22.80 36.84
N GLY A 1124 -16.88 22.98 35.61
CA GLY A 1124 -17.48 23.94 34.66
C GLY A 1124 -18.94 23.62 34.32
N ALA A 1125 -19.28 22.36 34.09
CA ALA A 1125 -20.65 21.95 33.74
C ALA A 1125 -21.61 22.12 34.92
N THR A 1126 -21.16 21.79 36.14
CA THR A 1126 -21.93 22.01 37.36
C THR A 1126 -22.18 23.50 37.62
N VAL A 1127 -21.16 24.35 37.42
CA VAL A 1127 -21.30 25.80 37.54
C VAL A 1127 -22.28 26.35 36.50
N LEU A 1128 -22.18 25.95 35.23
CA LEU A 1128 -23.09 26.38 34.16
C LEU A 1128 -24.55 25.98 34.46
N SER A 1129 -24.77 24.76 34.95
CA SER A 1129 -26.11 24.28 35.34
C SER A 1129 -26.73 25.00 36.53
N ALA A 1130 -25.93 25.63 37.39
CA ALA A 1130 -26.42 26.45 38.48
C ALA A 1130 -26.61 27.92 38.05
N VAL A 1131 -25.66 28.46 37.28
CA VAL A 1131 -25.61 29.88 36.93
C VAL A 1131 -26.64 30.26 35.86
N ILE A 1132 -26.85 29.43 34.83
CA ILE A 1132 -27.75 29.79 33.72
C ILE A 1132 -29.22 29.90 34.17
N PRO A 1133 -29.78 28.93 34.92
CA PRO A 1133 -31.12 29.09 35.49
C PRO A 1133 -31.21 30.29 36.43
N GLY A 1134 -30.20 30.52 37.27
CA GLY A 1134 -30.14 31.66 38.18
C GLY A 1134 -30.13 33.03 37.47
N LEU A 1135 -29.40 33.15 36.35
CA LEU A 1135 -29.37 34.37 35.55
C LEU A 1135 -30.67 34.62 34.78
N LEU A 1136 -31.34 33.56 34.30
CA LEU A 1136 -32.62 33.67 33.58
C LEU A 1136 -33.81 33.92 34.50
N LEU A 1137 -33.66 33.62 35.79
CA LEU A 1137 -34.68 33.84 36.79
C LEU A 1137 -35.02 35.33 36.95
N LEU A 1138 -34.01 36.20 36.90
CA LEU A 1138 -34.18 37.64 37.03
C LEU A 1138 -35.05 38.27 35.92
N PRO A 1139 -34.76 38.08 34.60
CA PRO A 1139 -35.62 38.60 33.53
C PRO A 1139 -36.98 37.88 33.48
N ALA A 1140 -37.06 36.60 33.83
CA ALA A 1140 -38.33 35.88 33.90
C ALA A 1140 -39.28 36.47 34.95
N VAL A 1141 -38.74 36.91 36.08
CA VAL A 1141 -39.48 37.60 37.15
C VAL A 1141 -39.81 39.04 36.76
N LEU A 1142 -38.89 39.74 36.10
CA LEU A 1142 -39.10 41.14 35.70
C LEU A 1142 -40.07 41.31 34.51
N HIS A 1143 -40.29 40.26 33.71
CA HIS A 1143 -41.11 40.29 32.50
C HIS A 1143 -42.22 39.22 32.49
N ASP A 1144 -42.59 38.69 33.66
CA ASP A 1144 -43.67 37.72 33.87
C ASP A 1144 -43.65 36.52 32.90
N TRP A 1145 -42.49 35.91 32.70
CA TRP A 1145 -42.40 34.70 31.87
C TRP A 1145 -43.21 33.57 32.51
N SER A 1146 -43.99 32.84 31.71
CA SER A 1146 -44.64 31.64 32.22
C SER A 1146 -43.59 30.63 32.68
N VAL A 1147 -43.88 29.94 33.79
CA VAL A 1147 -42.97 28.94 34.40
C VAL A 1147 -42.47 27.93 33.36
N SER A 1148 -43.33 27.52 32.43
CA SER A 1148 -42.99 26.60 31.33
C SER A 1148 -42.00 27.22 30.34
N SER A 1149 -42.16 28.50 29.98
CA SER A 1149 -41.28 29.21 29.03
C SER A 1149 -39.91 29.47 29.63
N TRP A 1150 -39.85 29.86 30.91
CA TRP A 1150 -38.58 30.05 31.62
C TRP A 1150 -37.83 28.74 31.83
N LEU A 1151 -38.51 27.67 32.25
CA LEU A 1151 -37.87 26.35 32.40
C LEU A 1151 -37.36 25.81 31.06
N LEU A 1152 -38.13 25.96 29.99
CA LEU A 1152 -37.71 25.57 28.65
C LEU A 1152 -36.50 26.38 28.18
N ALA A 1153 -36.51 27.71 28.36
CA ALA A 1153 -35.38 28.58 28.02
C ALA A 1153 -34.13 28.27 28.86
N ALA A 1154 -34.29 28.02 30.16
CA ALA A 1154 -33.21 27.64 31.06
C ALA A 1154 -32.62 26.27 30.70
N LEU A 1155 -33.45 25.31 30.32
CA LEU A 1155 -33.01 23.99 29.86
C LEU A 1155 -32.27 24.10 28.52
N LEU A 1156 -32.81 24.84 27.55
CA LEU A 1156 -32.18 25.05 26.24
C LEU A 1156 -30.84 25.80 26.37
N LEU A 1157 -30.79 26.86 27.19
CA LEU A 1157 -29.56 27.64 27.40
C LEU A 1157 -28.53 26.88 28.24
N THR A 1158 -28.95 26.08 29.22
CA THR A 1158 -28.06 25.22 29.99
C THR A 1158 -27.47 24.12 29.10
N ALA A 1159 -28.32 23.47 28.29
CA ALA A 1159 -27.87 22.51 27.29
C ALA A 1159 -26.89 23.17 26.30
N TRP A 1160 -27.19 24.38 25.83
CA TRP A 1160 -26.30 25.15 24.95
C TRP A 1160 -24.98 25.54 25.62
N GLY A 1161 -25.00 25.98 26.88
CA GLY A 1161 -23.83 26.34 27.67
C GLY A 1161 -22.93 25.16 28.00
N GLN A 1162 -23.52 24.01 28.37
CA GLN A 1162 -22.79 22.76 28.55
C GLN A 1162 -22.19 22.27 27.22
N THR A 1163 -22.93 22.38 26.13
CA THR A 1163 -22.43 22.04 24.79
C THR A 1163 -21.30 22.98 24.37
N MET A 1164 -21.37 24.26 24.75
CA MET A 1164 -20.27 25.21 24.58
C MET A 1164 -19.03 24.82 25.37
N LEU A 1165 -19.18 24.39 26.62
CA LEU A 1165 -18.09 23.89 27.45
C LEU A 1165 -17.41 22.66 26.81
N LEU A 1166 -18.21 21.69 26.34
CA LEU A 1166 -17.74 20.54 25.56
C LEU A 1166 -17.05 20.95 24.26
N SER A 1167 -17.44 22.09 23.70
CA SER A 1167 -16.87 22.60 22.45
C SER A 1167 -15.52 23.30 22.65
N ILE A 1168 -15.20 23.79 23.86
CA ILE A 1168 -14.03 24.65 24.12
C ILE A 1168 -12.81 23.84 24.56
N ALA A 1169 -13.02 22.74 25.27
CA ALA A 1169 -11.97 21.86 25.77
C ALA A 1169 -12.23 20.42 25.34
N ASP A 1170 -11.19 19.68 24.96
CA ASP A 1170 -11.29 18.23 24.84
C ASP A 1170 -11.42 17.62 26.24
N VAL A 1171 -12.66 17.31 26.61
CA VAL A 1171 -13.04 16.87 27.96
C VAL A 1171 -12.98 15.35 28.11
N LEU A 1172 -12.67 14.62 27.03
CA LEU A 1172 -12.47 13.17 27.01
C LEU A 1172 -10.97 12.86 26.99
N GLU A 1173 -10.56 11.85 27.76
CA GLU A 1173 -9.14 11.47 27.85
C GLU A 1173 -8.65 10.93 26.50
N PRO A 1174 -7.53 11.46 25.96
CA PRO A 1174 -6.89 10.81 24.84
C PRO A 1174 -6.37 9.48 25.29
N ARG A 1175 -6.54 8.50 24.42
CA ARG A 1175 -5.87 7.23 24.60
C ARG A 1175 -4.36 7.49 24.68
N PRO A 1176 -3.66 6.99 25.71
CA PRO A 1176 -2.22 7.13 25.78
C PRO A 1176 -1.61 6.48 24.54
N ARG A 1177 -0.68 7.19 23.89
CA ARG A 1177 0.16 6.63 22.83
C ARG A 1177 1.06 5.60 23.50
N GLY A 1178 0.85 4.32 23.23
CA GLY A 1178 1.71 3.27 23.77
C GLY A 1178 3.10 3.40 23.16
N SER A 1179 4.14 3.56 23.97
CA SER A 1179 5.51 3.40 23.49
C SER A 1179 5.78 1.91 23.26
N LEU A 1180 6.56 1.56 22.24
CA LEU A 1180 7.01 0.16 22.02
C LEU A 1180 7.70 -0.46 23.27
N ASP A 1181 8.25 0.37 24.16
CA ASP A 1181 9.03 -0.05 25.33
C ASP A 1181 8.27 -0.27 26.65
N THR A 1182 6.96 -0.04 26.72
CA THR A 1182 6.21 -0.29 27.98
C THR A 1182 5.35 -1.54 27.89
N PRO A 1183 5.83 -2.72 28.36
CA PRO A 1183 4.90 -3.77 28.74
C PRO A 1183 4.01 -3.18 29.84
N SER A 1184 2.72 -3.03 29.55
CA SER A 1184 1.77 -2.48 30.51
C SER A 1184 1.74 -3.35 31.75
N ARG A 1185 2.35 -2.88 32.85
CA ARG A 1185 2.00 -3.33 34.19
C ARG A 1185 0.58 -2.87 34.47
N THR A 1186 -0.37 -3.80 34.38
CA THR A 1186 -1.45 -4.12 35.35
C THR A 1186 -2.56 -4.87 34.66
#